data_AF-A0A2V7X957-F1
#
_entry.id   AF-A0A2V7X957-F1
#
_cell.length_a   1.000
_cell.length_b   1.000
_cell.length_c   1.000
_cell.angle_alpha   90.00
_cell.angle_beta   90.00
_cell.angle_gamma   90.00
#
_symmetry.space_group_name_H-M   'P 1'
#
loop_
_entity.id
_entity.type
_entity.pdbx_description
1 polymer ?
#
loop_
_entity_poly.entity_id
_entity_poly.type
_entity_poly.pdbx_seq_one_letter_code
_entity_poly.pdbx_strand_id
1 'polypeptide(L)'
;MTPNPPRADMSDVTPSLQQEVARLAASPEVRSAYNWFRTQEPQFLQWQMEMARIAAPPFGESARAAWLQERFREIGLDDIRIDDVGNVFGIHPGFGRRYVALSAHIDTVFPANTPLNIRQQGSRIYGPGVSDNGAGVVAMLAIASLLRSVKVRHALPFVFIGNVGEEGEGDLRGMRHIFATPRWKDSIAYTLVLDGAGSDTIVAEALGSRRFEVIVRGPGGHSWSDFGAPNPIVILAKAIETFSATTVPSIPKTTFNIGVIRGGTSVNSIPESASMKVDIRSTSMAEMERLEQSLRRALNRAVEDESMAAEMRSSAQRRPSGVNCEVVVIGNRPAGELQTGARILQAVRAVDAQLSNAAHVQRASNGCECSAVAGAGGGGDWRGRLRRRRTHFARVVGFQWTGTGVEANFVDYAGAGGSGRMNFWGRSSRGGAILSCIVGAAMSFGQAAGQESPTQKADVIFMHANVYTGVPAEGAFNSIVRAEAIAVRGDRILAVGKIADLQKLKGEQTQIIDLDGHFVMPGFNDAHLHLDDAGMTKLSVDLTGVKSLDELRERLRKKVEQSKPGEWIGGSGWDETLWPVKVTPTRWDLDEVSDGHPVFLVRIDGHIAVANTRALQLGSVNLASRDPQGGHIDRNETGEPTGILRETAQDAVLRVIPKPNHDRRREALQLALADLAEHGITSAQDYSPAWENFQIFEELEKEGKLTARISEWLPFDDSVEELTRKRDSHPQSDPMLHTGMLKGFMDGSLGSHTAAMLEPYADDPKNSGIPRYEAAKLNDMTKERVLAGFQVGFHAIGDKGVQMALDAFSEAEKAAKEAHPKAANGGDDFRLRIEHAQVTTPAQISEFKQLNVIASMQPNHLLTDMRWAQDRLGPKRAATSYAWLAFLNKGVPLAFGTDYPVEPVTPFRGLYAAVTRRSDDGKQEYFPAQRLTIDQAISAYTSGSAFAEFGEKDKGKLAAGMLADFVVLDRDLTSVSAEKILATKVLRTVVGGKTVYEAK
;
A
#
# COMPACT_ATOMS: atom_id res chain seq x y z
N MET A 1 65.37 -51.00 16.69
CA MET A 1 64.15 -51.33 15.92
C MET A 1 63.11 -50.24 16.17
N THR A 2 62.18 -50.07 15.22
CA THR A 2 60.79 -49.49 15.28
C THR A 2 60.17 -49.03 16.61
N PRO A 3 59.16 -48.12 16.63
CA PRO A 3 58.41 -47.51 15.49
C PRO A 3 58.17 -45.97 15.56
N ASN A 4 57.33 -45.47 14.64
CA ASN A 4 56.97 -44.06 14.37
C ASN A 4 56.09 -43.36 15.45
N PRO A 5 56.02 -42.02 15.44
CA PRO A 5 55.05 -41.22 16.21
C PRO A 5 53.70 -41.00 15.47
N PRO A 6 52.59 -41.03 16.21
CA PRO A 6 51.37 -40.24 15.94
C PRO A 6 50.97 -39.40 17.17
N ARG A 7 50.17 -38.33 17.10
CA ARG A 7 49.54 -37.58 15.99
C ARG A 7 49.39 -36.12 16.46
N ALA A 8 49.15 -35.17 15.55
CA ALA A 8 48.83 -33.79 15.94
C ALA A 8 47.43 -33.71 16.59
N ASP A 9 47.29 -32.87 17.62
CA ASP A 9 46.00 -32.49 18.20
C ASP A 9 45.55 -31.14 17.62
N MET A 10 44.23 -30.91 17.51
CA MET A 10 43.66 -29.78 16.77
C MET A 10 43.21 -28.65 17.69
N SER A 11 43.48 -27.41 17.27
CA SER A 11 43.17 -26.20 18.03
C SER A 11 41.68 -26.00 18.29
N ASP A 12 41.34 -25.64 19.53
CA ASP A 12 40.02 -25.13 19.91
C ASP A 12 39.60 -23.92 19.06
N VAL A 13 38.69 -24.16 18.12
CA VAL A 13 37.91 -23.11 17.45
C VAL A 13 36.46 -23.31 17.84
N THR A 14 36.00 -22.56 18.84
CA THR A 14 34.60 -22.55 19.25
C THR A 14 33.74 -22.19 18.02
N PRO A 15 32.79 -23.04 17.60
CA PRO A 15 31.99 -22.77 16.41
C PRO A 15 31.23 -21.45 16.54
N SER A 16 31.04 -20.75 15.43
CA SER A 16 30.09 -19.64 15.43
C SER A 16 28.67 -20.17 15.66
N LEU A 17 27.79 -19.37 16.26
CA LEU A 17 26.41 -19.77 16.54
C LEU A 17 25.66 -20.22 15.25
N GLN A 18 26.02 -19.65 14.10
CA GLN A 18 25.55 -20.07 12.78
C GLN A 18 26.00 -21.49 12.40
N GLN A 19 27.23 -21.87 12.74
CA GLN A 19 27.77 -23.22 12.53
C GLN A 19 27.18 -24.25 13.52
N GLU A 20 26.78 -23.82 14.71
CA GLU A 20 26.00 -24.67 15.64
C GLU A 20 24.59 -24.91 15.08
N VAL A 21 23.88 -23.86 14.65
CA VAL A 21 22.55 -23.94 14.05
C VAL A 21 22.55 -24.78 12.76
N ALA A 22 23.48 -24.55 11.84
CA ALA A 22 23.59 -25.31 10.59
C ALA A 22 23.82 -26.81 10.85
N ARG A 23 24.64 -27.16 11.86
CA ARG A 23 24.89 -28.53 12.29
C ARG A 23 23.64 -29.19 12.88
N LEU A 24 22.89 -28.46 13.70
CA LEU A 24 21.61 -28.92 14.27
C LEU A 24 20.57 -29.13 13.16
N ALA A 25 20.41 -28.19 12.23
CA ALA A 25 19.51 -28.31 11.08
C ALA A 25 19.89 -29.46 10.13
N ALA A 26 21.17 -29.84 10.06
CA ALA A 26 21.66 -30.98 9.31
C ALA A 26 21.42 -32.34 10.01
N SER A 27 21.14 -32.37 11.32
CA SER A 27 21.01 -33.62 12.09
C SER A 27 19.81 -34.47 11.66
N PRO A 28 19.91 -35.82 11.67
CA PRO A 28 18.80 -36.72 11.37
C PRO A 28 17.57 -36.49 12.27
N GLU A 29 17.79 -36.18 13.54
CA GLU A 29 16.75 -35.97 14.56
C GLU A 29 15.91 -34.73 14.23
N VAL A 30 16.55 -33.61 13.91
CA VAL A 30 15.87 -32.36 13.54
C VAL A 30 15.24 -32.46 12.15
N ARG A 31 15.86 -33.18 11.21
CA ARG A 31 15.25 -33.48 9.90
C ARG A 31 14.01 -34.35 10.02
N SER A 32 14.00 -35.31 10.96
CA SER A 32 12.85 -36.15 11.29
C SER A 32 11.73 -35.33 11.93
N ALA A 33 12.06 -34.43 12.86
CA ALA A 33 11.11 -33.49 13.47
C ALA A 33 10.30 -32.70 12.42
N TYR A 34 10.95 -32.19 11.37
CA TYR A 34 10.25 -31.50 10.28
C TYR A 34 9.44 -32.38 9.33
N ASN A 35 9.68 -33.69 9.31
CA ASN A 35 8.80 -34.62 8.60
C ASN A 35 7.56 -34.88 9.46
N TRP A 36 7.75 -35.13 10.76
CA TRP A 36 6.69 -35.34 11.74
C TRP A 36 5.73 -34.15 11.83
N PHE A 37 6.24 -32.91 11.88
CA PHE A 37 5.38 -31.71 11.87
C PHE A 37 4.44 -31.61 10.65
N ARG A 38 4.85 -32.11 9.47
CA ARG A 38 4.01 -32.12 8.27
C ARG A 38 2.97 -33.24 8.24
N THR A 39 3.12 -34.29 9.05
CA THR A 39 2.10 -35.34 9.18
C THR A 39 1.13 -35.06 10.32
N GLN A 40 1.61 -34.41 11.39
CA GLN A 40 0.77 -34.01 12.52
C GLN A 40 0.01 -32.71 12.28
N GLU A 41 0.21 -32.08 11.12
CA GLU A 41 -0.68 -31.09 10.51
C GLU A 41 -2.13 -31.38 10.94
N PRO A 42 -2.82 -32.49 10.52
CA PRO A 42 -4.09 -33.04 11.03
C PRO A 42 -4.74 -32.44 12.29
N GLN A 43 -3.97 -32.46 13.38
CA GLN A 43 -4.39 -32.24 14.75
C GLN A 43 -4.33 -30.77 15.19
N PHE A 44 -3.39 -29.98 14.67
CA PHE A 44 -3.11 -28.64 15.21
C PHE A 44 -4.22 -27.62 14.88
N LEU A 45 -4.80 -27.69 13.68
CA LEU A 45 -5.96 -26.87 13.30
C LEU A 45 -7.20 -27.24 14.11
N GLN A 46 -7.41 -28.53 14.38
CA GLN A 46 -8.49 -29.01 15.24
C GLN A 46 -8.35 -28.40 16.64
N TRP A 47 -7.17 -28.51 17.26
CA TRP A 47 -6.90 -27.88 18.57
C TRP A 47 -7.07 -26.36 18.55
N GLN A 48 -6.68 -25.68 17.47
CA GLN A 48 -6.87 -24.23 17.32
C GLN A 48 -8.35 -23.85 17.24
N MET A 49 -9.16 -24.65 16.53
CA MET A 49 -10.62 -24.48 16.42
C MET A 49 -11.37 -24.91 17.68
N GLU A 50 -10.87 -25.86 18.47
CA GLU A 50 -11.40 -26.23 19.79
C GLU A 50 -11.14 -25.12 20.81
N MET A 51 -9.88 -24.73 20.99
CA MET A 51 -9.44 -23.69 21.94
C MET A 51 -10.19 -22.37 21.73
N ALA A 52 -10.33 -21.94 20.48
CA ALA A 52 -11.03 -20.70 20.15
C ALA A 52 -12.56 -20.75 20.32
N ARG A 53 -13.16 -21.95 20.42
CA ARG A 53 -14.60 -22.10 20.79
C ARG A 53 -14.85 -21.94 22.29
N ILE A 54 -13.80 -21.96 23.11
CA ILE A 54 -13.88 -21.72 24.55
C ILE A 54 -13.67 -20.22 24.80
N ALA A 55 -14.68 -19.54 25.35
CA ALA A 55 -14.54 -18.15 25.76
C ALA A 55 -13.50 -18.02 26.89
N ALA A 56 -12.65 -17.01 26.79
CA ALA A 56 -11.66 -16.66 27.80
C ALA A 56 -11.43 -15.13 27.77
N PRO A 57 -12.34 -14.32 28.33
CA PRO A 57 -12.02 -12.95 28.69
C PRO A 57 -10.95 -12.95 29.81
N PRO A 58 -10.29 -11.81 30.10
CA PRO A 58 -9.44 -11.70 31.27
C PRO A 58 -10.27 -11.99 32.53
N PHE A 59 -9.70 -12.71 33.48
CA PHE A 59 -10.36 -13.25 34.69
C PHE A 59 -11.45 -14.33 34.44
N GLY A 60 -11.67 -14.76 33.20
CA GLY A 60 -12.62 -15.82 32.83
C GLY A 60 -11.98 -17.05 32.19
N GLU A 61 -10.69 -17.29 32.43
CA GLU A 61 -9.87 -18.24 31.65
C GLU A 61 -10.08 -19.72 32.01
N SER A 62 -10.72 -20.02 33.14
CA SER A 62 -10.73 -21.34 33.79
C SER A 62 -11.16 -22.51 32.89
N ALA A 63 -12.12 -22.31 32.00
CA ALA A 63 -12.57 -23.35 31.06
C ALA A 63 -11.49 -23.70 30.03
N ARG A 64 -10.75 -22.70 29.53
CA ARG A 64 -9.67 -22.87 28.57
C ARG A 64 -8.39 -23.36 29.24
N ALA A 65 -8.17 -22.97 30.50
CA ALA A 65 -7.13 -23.53 31.36
C ALA A 65 -7.30 -25.04 31.56
N ALA A 66 -8.53 -25.49 31.84
CA ALA A 66 -8.86 -26.92 31.97
C ALA A 66 -8.66 -27.70 30.65
N TRP A 67 -9.09 -27.14 29.50
CA TRP A 67 -8.84 -27.76 28.18
C TRP A 67 -7.34 -27.91 27.90
N LEU A 68 -6.54 -26.87 28.15
CA LEU A 68 -5.09 -26.91 27.94
C LEU A 68 -4.40 -27.92 28.88
N GLN A 69 -4.85 -28.00 30.14
CA GLN A 69 -4.37 -28.99 31.09
C GLN A 69 -4.61 -30.42 30.58
N GLU A 70 -5.75 -30.68 29.94
CA GLU A 70 -6.03 -31.99 29.35
C GLU A 70 -5.18 -32.27 28.11
N ARG A 71 -4.96 -31.28 27.23
CA ARG A 71 -4.00 -31.45 26.11
C ARG A 71 -2.59 -31.78 26.62
N PHE A 72 -2.14 -31.17 27.72
CA PHE A 72 -0.87 -31.52 28.37
C PHE A 72 -0.84 -32.97 28.90
N ARG A 73 -1.98 -33.50 29.41
CA ARG A 73 -2.09 -34.91 29.84
C ARG A 73 -2.04 -35.87 28.67
N GLU A 74 -2.74 -35.58 27.56
CA GLU A 74 -2.72 -36.40 26.34
C GLU A 74 -1.33 -36.48 25.71
N ILE A 75 -0.58 -35.36 25.72
CA ILE A 75 0.84 -35.33 25.31
C ILE A 75 1.73 -36.11 26.29
N GLY A 76 1.26 -36.34 27.52
CA GLY A 76 1.99 -37.01 28.58
C GLY A 76 3.11 -36.14 29.14
N LEU A 77 2.87 -34.86 29.42
CA LEU A 77 3.81 -34.01 30.16
C LEU A 77 3.85 -34.38 31.66
N ASP A 78 4.94 -34.03 32.32
CA ASP A 78 5.18 -34.28 33.75
C ASP A 78 4.74 -33.08 34.60
N ASP A 79 4.47 -33.27 35.90
CA ASP A 79 4.13 -32.22 36.88
C ASP A 79 3.00 -31.24 36.46
N ILE A 80 1.99 -31.75 35.74
CA ILE A 80 0.89 -30.95 35.20
C ILE A 80 0.02 -30.37 36.31
N ARG A 81 -0.14 -29.04 36.33
CA ARG A 81 -0.85 -28.30 37.39
C ARG A 81 -1.50 -27.03 36.85
N ILE A 82 -2.43 -26.47 37.62
CA ILE A 82 -2.90 -25.08 37.51
C ILE A 82 -2.57 -24.39 38.84
N ASP A 83 -2.14 -23.13 38.83
CA ASP A 83 -1.90 -22.34 40.07
C ASP A 83 -3.15 -21.59 40.56
N ASP A 84 -3.02 -20.82 41.64
CA ASP A 84 -4.12 -20.09 42.29
C ASP A 84 -4.63 -18.87 41.49
N VAL A 85 -3.88 -18.36 40.51
CA VAL A 85 -4.38 -17.33 39.58
C VAL A 85 -4.95 -17.93 38.29
N GLY A 86 -4.53 -19.12 37.90
CA GLY A 86 -5.08 -19.88 36.77
C GLY A 86 -4.06 -20.25 35.68
N ASN A 87 -2.76 -20.01 35.87
CA ASN A 87 -1.75 -20.40 34.89
C ASN A 87 -1.65 -21.94 34.83
N VAL A 88 -1.63 -22.51 33.62
CA VAL A 88 -1.46 -23.95 33.38
C VAL A 88 0.00 -24.27 33.15
N PHE A 89 0.56 -25.26 33.86
CA PHE A 89 1.94 -25.71 33.68
C PHE A 89 1.99 -27.18 33.25
N GLY A 90 3.00 -27.54 32.44
CA GLY A 90 3.41 -28.91 32.17
C GLY A 90 4.91 -28.97 31.86
N ILE A 91 5.60 -30.00 32.33
CA ILE A 91 7.08 -30.13 32.22
C ILE A 91 7.45 -31.20 31.21
N HIS A 92 8.50 -30.95 30.42
CA HIS A 92 9.22 -31.99 29.69
C HIS A 92 10.66 -32.12 30.22
N PRO A 93 11.14 -33.32 30.59
CA PRO A 93 12.37 -33.52 31.33
C PRO A 93 13.62 -33.40 30.45
N GLY A 94 14.63 -32.70 30.98
CA GLY A 94 15.98 -32.62 30.43
C GLY A 94 17.02 -32.99 31.49
N PHE A 95 18.31 -32.92 31.15
CA PHE A 95 19.40 -33.38 32.02
C PHE A 95 19.79 -32.38 33.14
N GLY A 96 19.34 -31.13 33.06
CA GLY A 96 19.73 -30.02 33.93
C GLY A 96 18.69 -29.63 34.98
N ARG A 97 19.05 -28.68 35.86
CA ARG A 97 18.26 -28.24 37.03
C ARG A 97 17.52 -26.90 36.86
N ARG A 98 17.67 -26.22 35.71
CA ARG A 98 16.99 -24.96 35.38
C ARG A 98 16.18 -25.12 34.10
N TYR A 99 15.07 -24.40 33.99
CA TYR A 99 14.09 -24.58 32.93
C TYR A 99 14.29 -23.60 31.77
N VAL A 100 13.94 -24.04 30.57
CA VAL A 100 13.47 -23.14 29.50
C VAL A 100 11.95 -23.06 29.62
N ALA A 101 11.42 -21.87 29.92
CA ALA A 101 9.99 -21.63 29.90
C ALA A 101 9.53 -21.30 28.47
N LEU A 102 8.45 -21.93 28.03
CA LEU A 102 7.77 -21.65 26.77
C LEU A 102 6.32 -21.28 27.10
N SER A 103 5.94 -20.02 26.95
CA SER A 103 4.62 -19.53 27.36
C SER A 103 3.77 -19.02 26.21
N ALA A 104 2.44 -19.11 26.34
CA ALA A 104 1.46 -18.48 25.46
C ALA A 104 0.19 -18.17 26.26
N HIS A 105 -0.41 -17.00 26.07
CA HIS A 105 -1.57 -16.61 26.87
C HIS A 105 -2.86 -17.27 26.41
N ILE A 106 -3.69 -17.63 27.37
CA ILE A 106 -4.97 -18.28 27.12
C ILE A 106 -6.15 -17.30 27.22
N ASP A 107 -6.00 -16.13 27.84
CA ASP A 107 -7.00 -15.06 27.75
C ASP A 107 -6.98 -14.33 26.39
N THR A 108 -8.03 -13.55 26.15
CA THR A 108 -8.28 -12.78 24.94
C THR A 108 -8.90 -11.43 25.29
N VAL A 109 -8.78 -10.44 24.40
CA VAL A 109 -9.39 -9.11 24.56
C VAL A 109 -10.93 -9.08 24.51
N PHE A 110 -11.61 -10.20 24.25
CA PHE A 110 -13.05 -10.22 23.95
C PHE A 110 -13.90 -10.42 25.22
N PRO A 111 -14.97 -9.63 25.44
CA PRO A 111 -15.93 -9.85 26.52
C PRO A 111 -16.55 -11.25 26.50
N ALA A 112 -16.98 -11.74 27.68
CA ALA A 112 -17.55 -13.07 27.87
C ALA A 112 -18.72 -13.42 26.91
N ASN A 113 -19.48 -12.41 26.49
CA ASN A 113 -20.66 -12.55 25.64
C ASN A 113 -20.37 -12.38 24.13
N THR A 114 -19.10 -12.26 23.70
CA THR A 114 -18.76 -12.12 22.27
C THR A 114 -19.09 -13.41 21.50
N PRO A 115 -19.91 -13.35 20.43
CA PRO A 115 -20.22 -14.52 19.60
C PRO A 115 -18.96 -15.06 18.91
N LEU A 116 -18.55 -16.30 19.24
CA LEU A 116 -17.26 -16.85 18.77
C LEU A 116 -17.31 -17.39 17.33
N ASN A 117 -18.44 -17.96 16.88
CA ASN A 117 -18.74 -18.41 15.50
C ASN A 117 -17.55 -19.04 14.71
N ILE A 118 -16.79 -19.94 15.34
CA ILE A 118 -15.52 -20.48 14.80
C ILE A 118 -15.75 -21.36 13.55
N ARG A 119 -15.32 -20.88 12.36
CA ARG A 119 -15.62 -21.46 11.03
C ARG A 119 -14.39 -21.66 10.10
N GLN A 120 -14.59 -22.34 8.96
CA GLN A 120 -13.54 -22.93 8.10
C GLN A 120 -13.89 -22.79 6.59
N GLN A 121 -13.06 -22.13 5.76
CA GLN A 121 -13.29 -21.86 4.31
C GLN A 121 -12.07 -21.23 3.53
N GLY A 122 -10.97 -21.94 3.13
CA GLY A 122 -9.81 -21.33 2.36
C GLY A 122 -8.39 -21.94 2.53
N SER A 123 -7.39 -21.30 3.21
CA SER A 123 -6.29 -21.98 3.98
C SER A 123 -5.75 -21.32 5.33
N ARG A 124 -6.58 -20.75 6.23
CA ARG A 124 -6.33 -19.99 7.52
C ARG A 124 -7.49 -20.28 8.57
N ILE A 125 -7.82 -19.60 9.69
CA ILE A 125 -9.01 -19.97 10.58
C ILE A 125 -9.88 -18.79 11.14
N TYR A 126 -11.24 -18.84 11.06
CA TYR A 126 -12.17 -17.72 11.30
C TYR A 126 -12.67 -17.70 12.74
N GLY A 127 -12.28 -16.72 13.54
CA GLY A 127 -12.81 -16.54 14.90
C GLY A 127 -12.15 -15.39 15.70
N PRO A 128 -12.77 -14.90 16.78
CA PRO A 128 -12.09 -14.13 17.82
C PRO A 128 -11.10 -15.07 18.53
N GLY A 129 -9.96 -14.53 18.99
CA GLY A 129 -8.98 -15.32 19.74
C GLY A 129 -8.16 -16.35 18.94
N VAL A 130 -8.52 -16.62 17.68
CA VAL A 130 -7.93 -17.72 16.89
C VAL A 130 -6.46 -17.50 16.55
N SER A 131 -6.10 -16.29 16.11
CA SER A 131 -4.70 -15.93 15.85
C SER A 131 -4.00 -15.48 17.12
N ASP A 132 -4.70 -14.69 17.93
CA ASP A 132 -4.22 -13.96 19.10
C ASP A 132 -5.01 -14.44 20.34
N ASN A 133 -4.53 -15.40 21.13
CA ASN A 133 -3.28 -16.16 20.96
C ASN A 133 -3.53 -17.69 20.82
N GLY A 134 -4.62 -18.05 20.13
CA GLY A 134 -4.91 -19.42 19.72
C GLY A 134 -3.78 -20.08 18.92
N ALA A 135 -3.04 -19.30 18.13
CA ALA A 135 -1.90 -19.81 17.35
C ALA A 135 -0.67 -20.11 18.21
N GLY A 136 -0.28 -19.24 19.15
CA GLY A 136 0.86 -19.48 20.04
C GLY A 136 0.63 -20.62 21.02
N VAL A 137 -0.59 -20.76 21.57
CA VAL A 137 -0.98 -21.90 22.42
C VAL A 137 -0.92 -23.22 21.66
N VAL A 138 -1.32 -23.24 20.38
CA VAL A 138 -1.21 -24.44 19.53
C VAL A 138 0.24 -24.71 19.12
N ALA A 139 1.04 -23.69 18.84
CA ALA A 139 2.48 -23.87 18.61
C ALA A 139 3.20 -24.43 19.86
N MET A 140 2.80 -23.98 21.05
CA MET A 140 3.28 -24.50 22.34
C MET A 140 2.96 -26.00 22.49
N LEU A 141 1.70 -26.38 22.28
CA LEU A 141 1.26 -27.79 22.29
C LEU A 141 2.00 -28.63 21.26
N ALA A 142 2.16 -28.12 20.05
CA ALA A 142 2.76 -28.86 18.95
C ALA A 142 4.30 -29.01 19.10
N ILE A 143 4.98 -28.10 19.79
CA ILE A 143 6.37 -28.26 20.25
C ILE A 143 6.45 -29.31 21.38
N ALA A 144 5.55 -29.26 22.36
CA ALA A 144 5.49 -30.27 23.43
C ALA A 144 5.29 -31.69 22.89
N SER A 145 4.34 -31.85 21.95
CA SER A 145 4.07 -33.09 21.23
C SER A 145 5.30 -33.60 20.45
N LEU A 146 6.10 -32.71 19.84
CA LEU A 146 7.36 -33.11 19.19
C LEU A 146 8.34 -33.68 20.21
N LEU A 147 8.59 -32.99 21.32
CA LEU A 147 9.62 -33.41 22.27
C LEU A 147 9.31 -34.77 22.93
N ARG A 148 8.03 -35.17 22.97
CA ARG A 148 7.65 -36.56 23.34
C ARG A 148 7.75 -37.54 22.15
N SER A 149 7.42 -37.12 20.94
CA SER A 149 7.40 -37.99 19.74
C SER A 149 8.77 -38.27 19.11
N VAL A 150 9.70 -37.33 19.20
CA VAL A 150 11.06 -37.43 18.63
C VAL A 150 12.07 -37.27 19.75
N LYS A 151 13.01 -38.21 19.85
CA LYS A 151 13.99 -38.33 20.96
C LYS A 151 15.14 -37.30 20.88
N VAL A 152 14.81 -36.03 20.64
CA VAL A 152 15.76 -34.90 20.65
C VAL A 152 16.31 -34.74 22.07
N ARG A 153 17.62 -34.79 22.24
CA ARG A 153 18.27 -34.60 23.55
C ARG A 153 18.53 -33.11 23.80
N HIS A 154 17.97 -32.55 24.86
CA HIS A 154 18.19 -31.16 25.29
C HIS A 154 18.70 -31.10 26.74
N ALA A 155 19.62 -30.17 27.00
CA ALA A 155 20.31 -30.08 28.28
C ALA A 155 19.42 -29.55 29.41
N LEU A 156 18.53 -28.59 29.12
CA LEU A 156 17.60 -28.03 30.09
C LEU A 156 16.21 -28.68 29.92
N PRO A 157 15.48 -29.00 31.01
CA PRO A 157 14.04 -29.29 30.94
C PRO A 157 13.26 -28.09 30.38
N PHE A 158 12.13 -28.36 29.73
CA PHE A 158 11.16 -27.35 29.33
C PHE A 158 10.02 -27.28 30.35
N VAL A 159 9.52 -26.07 30.60
CA VAL A 159 8.21 -25.85 31.24
C VAL A 159 7.31 -25.10 30.27
N PHE A 160 6.20 -25.73 29.89
CA PHE A 160 5.17 -25.16 29.03
C PHE A 160 4.15 -24.44 29.93
N ILE A 161 3.78 -23.20 29.57
CA ILE A 161 2.98 -22.32 30.43
C ILE A 161 1.83 -21.69 29.62
N GLY A 162 0.59 -22.06 29.92
CA GLY A 162 -0.58 -21.28 29.53
C GLY A 162 -0.86 -20.19 30.56
N ASN A 163 -0.47 -18.94 30.30
CA ASN A 163 -0.62 -17.83 31.26
C ASN A 163 -1.95 -17.06 31.10
N VAL A 164 -2.36 -16.37 32.15
CA VAL A 164 -3.72 -15.78 32.30
C VAL A 164 -3.70 -14.29 32.67
N GLY A 165 -4.62 -13.51 32.11
CA GLY A 165 -4.73 -12.08 32.36
C GLY A 165 -3.55 -11.28 31.81
N GLU A 166 -3.02 -11.68 30.65
CA GLU A 166 -2.00 -10.88 29.94
C GLU A 166 -2.66 -9.74 29.14
N GLU A 167 -3.94 -9.87 28.77
CA GLU A 167 -4.68 -8.92 27.95
C GLU A 167 -5.61 -7.96 28.72
N GLY A 168 -5.93 -6.84 28.07
CA GLY A 168 -6.88 -5.85 28.57
C GLY A 168 -6.58 -5.33 29.99
N GLU A 169 -7.55 -5.53 30.90
CA GLU A 169 -7.48 -5.15 32.32
C GLU A 169 -6.77 -6.20 33.21
N GLY A 170 -6.31 -7.33 32.65
CA GLY A 170 -5.56 -8.36 33.41
C GLY A 170 -4.17 -7.91 33.86
N ASP A 171 -3.59 -6.90 33.21
CA ASP A 171 -2.31 -6.25 33.54
C ASP A 171 -1.15 -7.22 33.87
N LEU A 172 -0.95 -8.23 33.01
CA LEU A 172 0.13 -9.23 33.11
C LEU A 172 0.05 -10.12 34.37
N ARG A 173 -1.16 -10.40 34.85
CA ARG A 173 -1.45 -11.13 36.10
C ARG A 173 -0.69 -12.46 36.19
N GLY A 174 -0.73 -13.26 35.13
CA GLY A 174 -0.11 -14.58 35.07
C GLY A 174 1.40 -14.52 35.18
N MET A 175 2.05 -13.79 34.28
CA MET A 175 3.52 -13.59 34.27
C MET A 175 4.02 -12.96 35.58
N ARG A 176 3.29 -12.00 36.15
CA ARG A 176 3.63 -11.39 37.44
C ARG A 176 3.60 -12.39 38.58
N HIS A 177 2.55 -13.22 38.65
CA HIS A 177 2.46 -14.28 39.65
C HIS A 177 3.63 -15.28 39.49
N ILE A 178 3.97 -15.67 38.26
CA ILE A 178 5.09 -16.57 37.95
C ILE A 178 6.43 -16.00 38.44
N PHE A 179 6.76 -14.75 38.11
CA PHE A 179 8.04 -14.14 38.52
C PHE A 179 8.08 -13.58 39.95
N ALA A 180 6.93 -13.41 40.60
CA ALA A 180 6.85 -13.23 42.05
C ALA A 180 7.13 -14.55 42.81
N THR A 181 6.74 -15.69 42.24
CA THR A 181 6.85 -17.02 42.86
C THR A 181 8.29 -17.56 42.83
N PRO A 182 8.96 -17.76 44.00
CA PRO A 182 10.37 -18.15 44.04
C PRO A 182 10.71 -19.43 43.26
N ARG A 183 9.80 -20.43 43.27
CA ARG A 183 9.95 -21.69 42.52
C ARG A 183 10.28 -21.45 41.05
N TRP A 184 9.64 -20.48 40.41
CA TRP A 184 9.81 -20.21 38.98
C TRP A 184 10.85 -19.13 38.73
N LYS A 185 10.79 -18.03 39.48
CA LYS A 185 11.75 -16.91 39.43
C LYS A 185 13.22 -17.37 39.43
N ASP A 186 13.58 -18.27 40.33
CA ASP A 186 14.98 -18.67 40.52
C ASP A 186 15.38 -19.86 39.63
N SER A 187 14.41 -20.62 39.10
CA SER A 187 14.67 -21.85 38.32
C SER A 187 14.59 -21.68 36.81
N ILE A 188 13.77 -20.76 36.28
CA ILE A 188 13.73 -20.44 34.85
C ILE A 188 15.06 -19.76 34.46
N ALA A 189 15.73 -20.25 33.41
CA ALA A 189 16.97 -19.68 32.87
C ALA A 189 16.73 -18.83 31.61
N TYR A 190 15.70 -19.19 30.83
CA TYR A 190 15.25 -18.48 29.64
C TYR A 190 13.74 -18.62 29.54
N THR A 191 13.04 -17.55 29.18
CA THR A 191 11.65 -17.64 28.70
C THR A 191 11.65 -17.37 27.20
N LEU A 192 10.79 -18.07 26.47
CA LEU A 192 10.32 -17.68 25.15
C LEU A 192 8.81 -17.57 25.22
N VAL A 193 8.27 -16.41 24.83
CA VAL A 193 6.83 -16.26 24.61
C VAL A 193 6.53 -16.67 23.17
N LEU A 194 5.41 -17.37 22.97
CA LEU A 194 4.82 -17.67 21.67
C LEU A 194 3.56 -16.83 21.53
N ASP A 195 3.48 -16.12 20.40
CA ASP A 195 2.49 -15.09 20.18
C ASP A 195 2.19 -14.96 18.68
N GLY A 196 0.93 -14.71 18.33
CA GLY A 196 0.45 -14.63 16.96
C GLY A 196 0.74 -15.86 16.08
N ALA A 197 0.63 -15.68 14.76
CA ALA A 197 0.50 -16.78 13.79
C ALA A 197 1.53 -16.72 12.63
N GLY A 198 2.84 -16.66 12.91
CA GLY A 198 3.88 -16.68 11.87
C GLY A 198 5.29 -16.34 12.37
N SER A 199 6.21 -16.00 11.46
CA SER A 199 7.67 -16.00 11.75
C SER A 199 8.49 -14.72 11.49
N ASP A 200 7.97 -13.66 10.84
CA ASP A 200 8.77 -12.46 10.50
C ASP A 200 8.96 -11.42 11.62
N THR A 201 8.86 -11.80 12.90
CA THR A 201 8.96 -10.84 14.02
C THR A 201 9.59 -11.48 15.24
N ILE A 202 10.49 -10.73 15.89
CA ILE A 202 11.08 -11.03 17.20
C ILE A 202 10.72 -9.87 18.13
N VAL A 203 9.93 -10.12 19.18
CA VAL A 203 9.76 -9.10 20.23
C VAL A 203 10.98 -9.16 21.16
N ALA A 204 11.69 -8.04 21.25
CA ALA A 204 12.85 -7.85 22.15
C ALA A 204 12.78 -6.52 22.93
N GLU A 205 11.78 -5.69 22.64
CA GLU A 205 11.51 -4.40 23.29
C GLU A 205 10.07 -4.42 23.82
N ALA A 206 9.88 -4.02 25.07
CA ALA A 206 8.59 -3.97 25.75
C ALA A 206 8.12 -2.51 25.89
N LEU A 207 6.95 -2.22 25.33
CA LEU A 207 6.30 -0.92 25.42
C LEU A 207 5.50 -0.84 26.72
N GLY A 208 5.99 -0.03 27.67
CA GLY A 208 5.28 0.24 28.90
C GLY A 208 4.00 1.04 28.67
N SER A 209 3.02 0.84 29.56
CA SER A 209 1.71 1.52 29.54
C SER A 209 1.24 1.77 30.97
N ARG A 210 1.01 3.04 31.33
CA ARG A 210 0.30 3.43 32.56
C ARG A 210 -1.07 3.98 32.20
N ARG A 211 -2.11 3.41 32.82
CA ARG A 211 -3.51 3.75 32.56
C ARG A 211 -4.15 4.28 33.84
N PHE A 212 -4.92 5.35 33.70
CA PHE A 212 -5.56 6.04 34.81
C PHE A 212 -7.05 6.25 34.54
N GLU A 213 -7.89 6.06 35.54
CA GLU A 213 -9.23 6.65 35.60
C GLU A 213 -9.18 7.84 36.56
N VAL A 214 -9.42 9.03 36.01
CA VAL A 214 -9.46 10.29 36.75
C VAL A 214 -10.91 10.64 37.01
N ILE A 215 -11.28 10.87 38.26
CA ILE A 215 -12.67 11.14 38.68
C ILE A 215 -12.70 12.47 39.42
N VAL A 216 -13.45 13.45 38.89
CA VAL A 216 -13.72 14.73 39.55
C VAL A 216 -15.13 14.71 40.11
N ARG A 217 -15.29 15.09 41.38
CA ARG A 217 -16.58 15.17 42.10
C ARG A 217 -16.80 16.57 42.63
N GLY A 218 -18.04 17.05 42.57
CA GLY A 218 -18.44 18.39 43.01
C GLY A 218 -19.88 18.41 43.55
N PRO A 219 -20.41 19.61 43.89
CA PRO A 219 -21.75 19.74 44.49
C PRO A 219 -22.90 19.16 43.66
N GLY A 220 -22.77 19.12 42.33
CA GLY A 220 -23.93 19.02 41.45
C GLY A 220 -24.81 20.27 41.51
N GLY A 221 -26.05 20.16 41.04
CA GLY A 221 -27.07 21.22 41.10
C GLY A 221 -27.79 21.46 39.78
N HIS A 222 -28.70 22.44 39.76
CA HIS A 222 -29.40 22.85 38.54
C HIS A 222 -28.79 24.15 38.01
N SER A 223 -28.50 24.20 36.71
CA SER A 223 -27.55 25.17 36.13
C SER A 223 -27.92 26.64 36.26
N TRP A 224 -29.19 26.94 36.54
CA TRP A 224 -29.69 28.30 36.79
C TRP A 224 -29.75 28.69 38.27
N SER A 225 -30.18 27.76 39.15
CA SER A 225 -30.40 28.03 40.58
C SER A 225 -29.10 27.99 41.39
N ASP A 226 -28.17 27.14 40.95
CA ASP A 226 -26.89 26.89 41.61
C ASP A 226 -25.74 27.52 40.81
N PHE A 227 -26.06 28.65 40.16
CA PHE A 227 -25.12 29.45 39.37
C PHE A 227 -23.86 29.81 40.18
N GLY A 228 -22.70 29.65 39.54
CA GLY A 228 -21.40 29.89 40.14
C GLY A 228 -20.73 28.65 40.72
N ALA A 229 -21.48 27.59 41.07
CA ALA A 229 -20.93 26.34 41.59
C ALA A 229 -19.92 25.69 40.62
N PRO A 230 -18.84 25.05 41.13
CA PRO A 230 -17.80 24.46 40.30
C PRO A 230 -18.32 23.22 39.56
N ASN A 231 -18.01 23.13 38.26
CA ASN A 231 -18.50 22.06 37.38
C ASN A 231 -17.38 21.04 37.05
N PRO A 232 -17.49 19.77 37.51
CA PRO A 232 -16.52 18.71 37.21
C PRO A 232 -16.13 18.52 35.74
N ILE A 233 -17.04 18.75 34.77
CA ILE A 233 -16.71 18.65 33.33
C ILE A 233 -15.80 19.80 32.89
N VAL A 234 -16.01 21.02 33.41
CA VAL A 234 -15.16 22.19 33.11
C VAL A 234 -13.75 21.99 33.68
N ILE A 235 -13.64 21.37 34.84
CA ILE A 235 -12.36 21.03 35.48
C ILE A 235 -11.61 19.97 34.65
N LEU A 236 -12.29 18.91 34.21
CA LEU A 236 -11.69 17.94 33.30
C LEU A 236 -11.28 18.59 31.97
N ALA A 237 -12.10 19.47 31.38
CA ALA A 237 -11.76 20.17 30.13
C ALA A 237 -10.49 21.02 30.26
N LYS A 238 -10.37 21.82 31.32
CA LYS A 238 -9.16 22.62 31.64
C LYS A 238 -7.92 21.75 31.88
N ALA A 239 -8.09 20.62 32.58
CA ALA A 239 -7.00 19.67 32.81
C ALA A 239 -6.56 18.98 31.53
N ILE A 240 -7.51 18.63 30.64
CA ILE A 240 -7.26 18.05 29.32
C ILE A 240 -6.50 19.05 28.43
N GLU A 241 -6.95 20.31 28.35
CA GLU A 241 -6.27 21.39 27.62
C GLU A 241 -4.83 21.56 28.12
N THR A 242 -4.65 21.72 29.43
CA THR A 242 -3.34 21.92 30.07
C THR A 242 -2.41 20.70 29.88
N PHE A 243 -2.93 19.47 30.02
CA PHE A 243 -2.13 18.26 29.83
C PHE A 243 -1.80 18.00 28.36
N SER A 244 -2.71 18.32 27.43
CA SER A 244 -2.48 18.14 25.98
C SER A 244 -1.36 19.02 25.43
N ALA A 245 -1.07 20.15 26.09
CA ALA A 245 0.09 20.98 25.81
C ALA A 245 1.43 20.40 26.33
N THR A 246 1.43 19.25 27.02
CA THR A 246 2.66 18.61 27.52
C THR A 246 3.47 18.01 26.38
N THR A 247 4.68 18.53 26.15
CA THR A 247 5.58 17.99 25.13
C THR A 247 6.00 16.54 25.43
N VAL A 248 6.04 15.73 24.38
CA VAL A 248 6.49 14.32 24.39
C VAL A 248 7.66 14.11 23.43
N PRO A 249 8.70 13.34 23.81
CA PRO A 249 9.81 13.05 22.93
C PRO A 249 9.45 11.99 21.86
N SER A 250 10.01 12.15 20.67
CA SER A 250 10.01 11.13 19.62
C SER A 250 10.96 9.96 19.93
N ILE A 251 12.02 10.22 20.72
CA ILE A 251 13.00 9.24 21.21
C ILE A 251 13.31 9.58 22.69
N PRO A 252 13.04 8.68 23.66
CA PRO A 252 12.27 7.43 23.54
C PRO A 252 10.83 7.72 23.11
N LYS A 253 10.28 6.94 22.17
CA LYS A 253 8.93 7.20 21.61
C LYS A 253 7.91 7.14 22.72
N THR A 254 7.26 8.27 22.96
CA THR A 254 6.34 8.49 24.08
C THR A 254 5.02 9.08 23.57
N THR A 255 3.90 8.56 24.05
CA THR A 255 2.55 9.04 23.69
C THR A 255 1.62 9.05 24.90
N PHE A 256 0.53 9.82 24.81
CA PHE A 256 -0.62 9.69 25.71
C PHE A 256 -1.92 9.82 24.90
N ASN A 257 -3.01 9.29 25.44
CA ASN A 257 -4.36 9.36 24.86
C ASN A 257 -5.40 9.53 25.97
N ILE A 258 -6.44 10.33 25.72
CA ILE A 258 -7.59 10.55 26.61
C ILE A 258 -8.84 10.03 25.91
N GLY A 259 -8.94 8.69 25.83
CA GLY A 259 -9.86 8.01 24.91
C GLY A 259 -11.32 7.92 25.37
N VAL A 260 -11.63 8.24 26.64
CA VAL A 260 -12.99 8.21 27.20
C VAL A 260 -13.17 9.37 28.15
N ILE A 261 -14.30 10.08 28.03
CA ILE A 261 -14.77 11.13 28.97
C ILE A 261 -16.25 10.85 29.24
N ARG A 262 -16.70 11.00 30.50
CA ARG A 262 -18.09 10.79 30.94
C ARG A 262 -18.47 11.79 32.02
N GLY A 263 -19.74 12.21 32.07
CA GLY A 263 -20.26 13.06 33.14
C GLY A 263 -21.64 13.64 32.82
N GLY A 264 -22.41 13.97 33.86
CA GLY A 264 -23.75 14.56 33.72
C GLY A 264 -24.86 13.55 33.41
N THR A 265 -26.10 13.98 33.68
CA THR A 265 -27.33 13.20 33.46
C THR A 265 -28.40 13.98 32.67
N SER A 266 -28.37 15.31 32.72
CA SER A 266 -29.21 16.20 31.90
C SER A 266 -28.45 17.47 31.49
N VAL A 267 -28.82 18.05 30.34
CA VAL A 267 -28.22 19.27 29.77
C VAL A 267 -28.37 20.49 30.68
N ASN A 268 -29.41 20.55 31.52
CA ASN A 268 -29.66 21.62 32.50
C ASN A 268 -29.11 21.33 33.92
N SER A 269 -28.22 20.34 34.08
CA SER A 269 -27.64 19.98 35.38
C SER A 269 -26.14 20.27 35.46
N ILE A 270 -25.68 20.72 36.63
CA ILE A 270 -24.27 20.67 37.01
C ILE A 270 -24.02 19.23 37.48
N PRO A 271 -23.01 18.53 36.96
CA PRO A 271 -22.75 17.13 37.33
C PRO A 271 -22.17 17.01 38.74
N GLU A 272 -22.68 16.06 39.53
CA GLU A 272 -22.06 15.64 40.80
C GLU A 272 -20.70 14.96 40.58
N SER A 273 -20.52 14.28 39.44
CA SER A 273 -19.24 13.72 39.04
C SER A 273 -19.05 13.63 37.52
N ALA A 274 -17.79 13.71 37.10
CA ALA A 274 -17.32 13.39 35.76
C ALA A 274 -16.03 12.55 35.86
N SER A 275 -15.75 11.72 34.86
CA SER A 275 -14.48 10.98 34.78
C SER A 275 -13.88 10.99 33.37
N MET A 276 -12.58 10.73 33.28
CA MET A 276 -11.88 10.44 32.03
C MET A 276 -10.91 9.26 32.20
N LYS A 277 -10.65 8.52 31.13
CA LYS A 277 -9.61 7.48 31.09
C LYS A 277 -8.43 7.92 30.22
N VAL A 278 -7.23 7.82 30.80
CA VAL A 278 -5.96 8.23 30.17
C VAL A 278 -5.05 7.00 30.04
N ASP A 279 -4.44 6.80 28.87
CA ASP A 279 -3.38 5.80 28.62
C ASP A 279 -2.10 6.55 28.24
N ILE A 280 -0.99 6.25 28.93
CA ILE A 280 0.34 6.83 28.71
C ILE A 280 1.29 5.69 28.33
N ARG A 281 1.98 5.80 27.19
CA ARG A 281 2.87 4.75 26.66
C ARG A 281 4.27 5.28 26.42
N SER A 282 5.30 4.53 26.81
CA SER A 282 6.70 4.83 26.46
C SER A 282 7.60 3.60 26.58
N THR A 283 8.74 3.60 25.88
CA THR A 283 9.84 2.67 26.17
C THR A 283 10.71 3.12 27.35
N SER A 284 10.44 4.30 27.95
CA SER A 284 11.13 4.80 29.14
C SER A 284 10.20 4.93 30.33
N MET A 285 10.55 4.25 31.43
CA MET A 285 9.86 4.38 32.72
C MET A 285 9.87 5.83 33.24
N ALA A 286 10.98 6.54 33.04
CA ALA A 286 11.13 7.93 33.49
C ALA A 286 10.22 8.90 32.71
N GLU A 287 9.95 8.64 31.43
CA GLU A 287 9.02 9.46 30.65
C GLU A 287 7.55 9.20 31.01
N MET A 288 7.18 7.94 31.29
CA MET A 288 5.84 7.64 31.83
C MET A 288 5.61 8.32 33.18
N GLU A 289 6.63 8.34 34.06
CA GLU A 289 6.56 9.03 35.34
C GLU A 289 6.52 10.56 35.18
N ARG A 290 7.33 11.15 34.28
CA ARG A 290 7.27 12.57 33.94
C ARG A 290 5.87 13.00 33.49
N LEU A 291 5.24 12.20 32.63
CA LEU A 291 3.88 12.48 32.12
C LEU A 291 2.80 12.26 33.18
N GLU A 292 2.89 11.23 34.02
CA GLU A 292 1.97 11.06 35.15
C GLU A 292 2.04 12.27 36.10
N GLN A 293 3.24 12.77 36.41
CA GLN A 293 3.39 13.98 37.21
C GLN A 293 2.81 15.21 36.50
N SER A 294 2.91 15.32 35.17
CA SER A 294 2.29 16.42 34.41
C SER A 294 0.77 16.34 34.40
N LEU A 295 0.19 15.15 34.28
CA LEU A 295 -1.26 14.93 34.41
C LEU A 295 -1.75 15.36 35.80
N ARG A 296 -1.05 14.95 36.87
CA ARG A 296 -1.36 15.34 38.26
C ARG A 296 -1.24 16.86 38.47
N ARG A 297 -0.20 17.51 37.92
CA ARG A 297 -0.06 18.99 37.94
C ARG A 297 -1.19 19.71 37.20
N ALA A 298 -1.57 19.24 36.02
CA ALA A 298 -2.66 19.82 35.22
C ALA A 298 -4.01 19.71 35.94
N LEU A 299 -4.28 18.58 36.59
CA LEU A 299 -5.50 18.35 37.39
C LEU A 299 -5.57 19.25 38.62
N ASN A 300 -4.50 19.33 39.41
CA ASN A 300 -4.47 20.20 40.59
C ASN A 300 -4.74 21.66 40.21
N ARG A 301 -4.04 22.16 39.18
CA ARG A 301 -4.25 23.51 38.67
C ARG A 301 -5.68 23.75 38.17
N ALA A 302 -6.26 22.80 37.43
CA ALA A 302 -7.64 22.95 36.95
C ALA A 302 -8.68 22.98 38.08
N VAL A 303 -8.43 22.25 39.18
CA VAL A 303 -9.25 22.30 40.40
C VAL A 303 -9.07 23.64 41.11
N GLU A 304 -7.84 24.15 41.25
CA GLU A 304 -7.54 25.46 41.84
C GLU A 304 -8.17 26.60 41.04
N ASP A 305 -7.93 26.65 39.72
CA ASP A 305 -8.43 27.70 38.82
C ASP A 305 -9.98 27.74 38.75
N GLU A 306 -10.67 26.59 38.84
CA GLU A 306 -12.15 26.57 38.89
C GLU A 306 -12.70 26.83 40.30
N SER A 307 -11.99 26.46 41.37
CA SER A 307 -12.40 26.75 42.74
C SER A 307 -12.34 28.25 43.02
N MET A 308 -11.24 28.92 42.63
CA MET A 308 -11.12 30.39 42.71
C MET A 308 -12.21 31.08 41.87
N ALA A 309 -12.47 30.59 40.65
CA ALA A 309 -13.54 31.13 39.81
C ALA A 309 -14.93 30.92 40.42
N ALA A 310 -15.18 29.80 41.11
CA ALA A 310 -16.43 29.55 41.82
C ALA A 310 -16.61 30.48 43.03
N GLU A 311 -15.56 30.69 43.82
CA GLU A 311 -15.57 31.64 44.93
C GLU A 311 -15.90 33.07 44.44
N MET A 312 -15.23 33.54 43.37
CA MET A 312 -15.49 34.86 42.76
C MET A 312 -16.91 35.02 42.20
N ARG A 313 -17.59 33.92 41.81
CA ARG A 313 -18.98 33.93 41.33
C ARG A 313 -20.00 33.78 42.47
N SER A 314 -19.58 33.41 43.67
CA SER A 314 -20.46 33.18 44.82
C SER A 314 -20.73 34.48 45.60
N SER A 315 -21.98 34.69 46.02
CA SER A 315 -22.30 35.70 47.03
C SER A 315 -22.10 35.13 48.44
N ALA A 316 -21.73 35.99 49.38
CA ALA A 316 -21.06 35.62 50.65
C ALA A 316 -21.90 34.85 51.71
N GLN A 317 -22.96 34.14 51.33
CA GLN A 317 -23.84 33.36 52.22
C GLN A 317 -23.93 31.86 51.91
N ARG A 318 -23.25 31.36 50.86
CA ARG A 318 -23.03 29.91 50.67
C ARG A 318 -21.56 29.65 50.36
N ARG A 319 -20.83 29.01 51.28
CA ARG A 319 -19.51 28.44 50.96
C ARG A 319 -19.69 27.36 49.88
N PRO A 320 -18.91 27.35 48.80
CA PRO A 320 -18.89 26.21 47.89
C PRO A 320 -18.44 24.96 48.64
N SER A 321 -19.10 23.82 48.42
CA SER A 321 -18.56 22.53 48.83
C SER A 321 -17.37 22.20 47.93
N GLY A 322 -16.27 21.74 48.56
CA GLY A 322 -15.01 21.52 47.86
C GLY A 322 -15.12 20.47 46.75
N VAL A 323 -14.43 20.73 45.64
CA VAL A 323 -14.21 19.74 44.59
C VAL A 323 -13.21 18.70 45.08
N ASN A 324 -13.47 17.42 44.79
CA ASN A 324 -12.51 16.34 44.98
C ASN A 324 -12.04 15.81 43.61
N CYS A 325 -10.77 15.47 43.48
CA CYS A 325 -10.17 14.88 42.29
C CYS A 325 -9.37 13.64 42.67
N GLU A 326 -9.78 12.49 42.14
CA GLU A 326 -9.17 11.19 42.36
C GLU A 326 -8.49 10.70 41.09
N VAL A 327 -7.33 10.05 41.20
CA VAL A 327 -6.55 9.51 40.08
C VAL A 327 -6.22 8.05 40.37
N VAL A 328 -7.08 7.15 39.91
CA VAL A 328 -6.99 5.70 40.12
C VAL A 328 -6.10 5.09 39.04
N VAL A 329 -5.10 4.30 39.42
CA VAL A 329 -4.30 3.51 38.47
C VAL A 329 -5.10 2.25 38.08
N ILE A 330 -5.36 2.08 36.80
CA ILE A 330 -6.15 0.96 36.22
C ILE A 330 -5.32 0.06 35.28
N GLY A 331 -4.00 0.24 35.27
CA GLY A 331 -3.02 -0.58 34.56
C GLY A 331 -1.64 0.06 34.63
N ASN A 332 -0.58 -0.73 34.80
CA ASN A 332 0.79 -0.23 34.97
C ASN A 332 1.78 -1.28 34.49
N ARG A 333 1.93 -1.42 33.17
CA ARG A 333 2.90 -2.30 32.51
C ARG A 333 4.26 -1.61 32.41
N PRO A 334 5.33 -2.14 33.03
CA PRO A 334 6.70 -1.67 32.82
C PRO A 334 7.14 -1.67 31.34
N ALA A 335 8.17 -0.87 31.06
CA ALA A 335 8.95 -0.95 29.83
C ALA A 335 10.26 -1.70 30.08
N GLY A 336 10.82 -2.31 29.03
CA GLY A 336 12.07 -3.08 29.13
C GLY A 336 12.67 -3.41 27.77
N GLU A 337 13.96 -3.74 27.75
CA GLU A 337 14.69 -4.09 26.52
C GLU A 337 15.61 -5.29 26.79
N LEU A 338 15.60 -6.26 25.87
CA LEU A 338 16.58 -7.34 25.85
C LEU A 338 17.86 -6.86 25.16
N GLN A 339 18.95 -6.75 25.94
CA GLN A 339 20.26 -6.30 25.45
C GLN A 339 20.63 -6.91 24.09
N THR A 340 21.08 -6.08 23.15
CA THR A 340 21.38 -6.49 21.76
C THR A 340 22.43 -7.62 21.64
N GLY A 341 23.27 -7.79 22.67
CA GLY A 341 24.26 -8.87 22.79
C GLY A 341 23.74 -10.17 23.41
N ALA A 342 22.47 -10.28 23.78
CA ALA A 342 21.91 -11.45 24.47
C ALA A 342 22.01 -12.73 23.60
N ARG A 343 22.63 -13.78 24.16
CA ARG A 343 22.86 -15.06 23.45
C ARG A 343 21.60 -15.66 22.83
N ILE A 344 20.44 -15.50 23.48
CA ILE A 344 19.18 -16.03 22.98
C ILE A 344 18.63 -15.23 21.78
N LEU A 345 18.77 -13.90 21.75
CA LEU A 345 18.46 -13.07 20.57
C LEU A 345 19.38 -13.40 19.39
N GLN A 346 20.67 -13.64 19.68
CA GLN A 346 21.62 -14.12 18.68
C GLN A 346 21.23 -15.51 18.14
N ALA A 347 20.72 -16.40 18.99
CA ALA A 347 20.31 -17.74 18.61
C ALA A 347 19.07 -17.72 17.70
N VAL A 348 18.06 -16.91 18.01
CA VAL A 348 16.87 -16.74 17.14
C VAL A 348 17.30 -16.17 15.78
N ARG A 349 18.15 -15.13 15.74
CA ARG A 349 18.66 -14.58 14.46
C ARG A 349 19.50 -15.57 13.65
N ALA A 350 20.33 -16.38 14.30
CA ALA A 350 21.12 -17.42 13.64
C ALA A 350 20.24 -18.55 13.09
N VAL A 351 19.16 -18.88 13.83
CA VAL A 351 18.07 -19.73 13.34
C VAL A 351 17.43 -19.08 12.11
N ASP A 352 16.88 -17.88 12.17
CA ASP A 352 16.20 -17.23 11.03
C ASP A 352 17.05 -17.19 9.74
N ALA A 353 18.33 -16.86 9.86
CA ALA A 353 19.28 -16.83 8.75
C ALA A 353 19.48 -18.21 8.09
N GLN A 354 19.30 -19.31 8.81
CA GLN A 354 19.39 -20.68 8.27
C GLN A 354 18.14 -21.08 7.44
N LEU A 355 17.03 -20.33 7.55
CA LEU A 355 15.71 -20.69 7.00
C LEU A 355 15.27 -19.75 5.87
N SER A 356 16.06 -18.70 5.63
CA SER A 356 15.65 -17.52 4.86
C SER A 356 14.43 -16.79 5.46
N ASN A 357 14.25 -16.87 6.79
CA ASN A 357 13.35 -15.95 7.50
C ASN A 357 13.96 -14.54 7.47
N ALA A 358 13.11 -13.53 7.37
CA ALA A 358 13.49 -12.12 7.37
C ALA A 358 12.84 -11.38 8.54
N ALA A 359 13.01 -11.92 9.75
CA ALA A 359 12.34 -11.41 10.94
C ALA A 359 12.92 -10.07 11.42
N HIS A 360 12.08 -9.05 11.56
CA HIS A 360 12.47 -7.78 12.18
C HIS A 360 12.31 -7.84 13.71
N VAL A 361 13.13 -7.08 14.43
CA VAL A 361 12.90 -6.85 15.86
C VAL A 361 11.80 -5.79 16.01
N GLN A 362 10.84 -6.05 16.90
CA GLN A 362 9.68 -5.19 17.13
C GLN A 362 9.45 -4.93 18.63
N ARG A 363 8.70 -3.86 18.92
CA ARG A 363 8.17 -3.51 20.24
C ARG A 363 6.73 -4.03 20.40
N ALA A 364 6.39 -4.60 21.55
CA ALA A 364 5.02 -5.00 21.88
C ALA A 364 4.65 -4.62 23.33
N SER A 365 3.35 -4.58 23.66
CA SER A 365 2.82 -4.17 24.98
C SER A 365 2.10 -5.30 25.73
N ASN A 366 2.16 -6.53 25.22
CA ASN A 366 1.57 -7.75 25.78
C ASN A 366 2.67 -8.73 26.27
N GLY A 367 2.46 -9.38 27.42
CA GLY A 367 3.21 -10.52 27.98
C GLY A 367 4.72 -10.41 28.28
N CYS A 368 5.46 -9.45 27.69
CA CYS A 368 6.87 -9.67 27.37
C CYS A 368 7.88 -8.78 28.12
N GLU A 369 8.13 -9.03 29.41
CA GLU A 369 9.26 -8.42 30.13
C GLU A 369 10.49 -9.34 30.18
N CYS A 370 11.67 -8.79 29.83
CA CYS A 370 12.99 -9.38 30.01
C CYS A 370 13.18 -10.83 29.50
N SER A 371 12.66 -11.17 28.31
CA SER A 371 12.86 -12.48 27.67
C SER A 371 12.77 -12.40 26.14
N ALA A 372 13.28 -13.41 25.44
CA ALA A 372 13.39 -13.39 23.97
C ALA A 372 12.24 -14.14 23.31
N VAL A 373 11.41 -13.42 22.56
CA VAL A 373 10.19 -13.95 21.96
C VAL A 373 10.47 -14.55 20.59
N ALA A 374 9.90 -15.72 20.31
CA ALA A 374 9.89 -16.33 18.98
C ALA A 374 8.43 -16.40 18.48
N GLY A 375 7.87 -15.21 18.24
CA GLY A 375 6.44 -14.96 18.07
C GLY A 375 6.18 -13.45 17.90
N ALA A 376 4.97 -13.09 17.49
CA ALA A 376 4.58 -11.71 17.19
C ALA A 376 3.37 -11.25 18.00
N GLY A 377 3.65 -10.53 19.08
CA GLY A 377 2.66 -9.72 19.79
C GLY A 377 2.35 -8.44 19.04
N GLY A 378 1.10 -8.32 18.59
CA GLY A 378 0.54 -7.08 18.05
C GLY A 378 -0.13 -6.28 19.15
N GLY A 379 0.65 -5.77 20.10
CA GLY A 379 0.12 -5.11 21.32
C GLY A 379 -0.93 -4.03 21.03
N GLY A 380 -2.07 -4.12 21.71
CA GLY A 380 -3.29 -3.39 21.37
C GLY A 380 -3.15 -1.87 21.26
N ASP A 381 -3.14 -1.38 20.03
CA ASP A 381 -3.40 0.02 19.68
C ASP A 381 -4.52 0.10 18.64
N TRP A 382 -5.32 1.16 18.69
CA TRP A 382 -6.42 1.34 17.73
C TRP A 382 -5.87 1.93 16.44
N ARG A 383 -6.07 1.23 15.32
CA ARG A 383 -5.55 1.52 13.96
C ARG A 383 -4.07 1.14 13.80
N GLY A 384 -3.77 0.33 12.78
CA GLY A 384 -2.42 -0.18 12.51
C GLY A 384 -2.32 -1.70 12.47
N ARG A 385 -2.35 -2.31 11.28
CA ARG A 385 -1.88 -3.70 11.09
C ARG A 385 -0.59 -3.75 10.27
N LEU A 386 0.44 -4.39 10.83
CA LEU A 386 1.56 -4.91 10.05
C LEU A 386 1.12 -6.11 9.20
N ARG A 387 1.89 -6.38 8.15
CA ARG A 387 1.65 -7.45 7.18
C ARG A 387 2.62 -8.61 7.38
N ARG A 388 2.19 -9.84 7.06
CA ARG A 388 3.04 -11.04 7.07
C ARG A 388 3.20 -11.67 5.69
N ARG A 389 4.42 -12.14 5.38
CA ARG A 389 4.78 -12.79 4.11
C ARG A 389 4.32 -14.27 4.07
N ARG A 390 4.13 -14.83 2.87
CA ARG A 390 4.18 -16.28 2.60
C ARG A 390 5.41 -16.57 1.72
N THR A 391 6.35 -17.36 2.22
CA THR A 391 7.48 -17.91 1.45
C THR A 391 7.16 -19.32 0.94
N HIS A 392 7.84 -19.76 -0.12
CA HIS A 392 7.90 -21.18 -0.47
C HIS A 392 9.09 -21.83 0.26
N PHE A 393 8.83 -22.90 1.04
CA PHE A 393 9.73 -23.98 1.46
C PHE A 393 11.23 -23.61 1.75
N ALA A 394 11.79 -23.73 2.97
CA ALA A 394 11.37 -24.54 4.12
C ALA A 394 12.23 -24.36 5.41
N ARG A 395 11.59 -24.57 6.59
CA ARG A 395 12.13 -25.15 7.87
C ARG A 395 13.24 -24.41 8.67
N VAL A 396 12.83 -23.80 9.81
CA VAL A 396 13.00 -24.31 11.19
C VAL A 396 11.69 -24.02 11.95
N VAL A 397 11.51 -24.62 13.13
CA VAL A 397 10.27 -24.75 13.92
C VAL A 397 9.45 -23.46 14.05
N GLY A 398 8.36 -23.40 13.30
CA GLY A 398 7.21 -22.50 13.46
C GLY A 398 6.08 -23.03 12.59
N PHE A 399 4.89 -23.25 13.16
CA PHE A 399 3.85 -24.03 12.47
C PHE A 399 3.01 -23.19 11.52
N GLN A 400 2.89 -23.65 10.28
CA GLN A 400 1.76 -23.33 9.40
C GLN A 400 1.38 -24.55 8.56
N TRP A 401 0.08 -24.82 8.48
CA TRP A 401 -0.54 -25.86 7.67
C TRP A 401 -0.46 -25.57 6.16
N THR A 402 -0.32 -26.62 5.34
CA THR A 402 -0.58 -26.61 3.90
C THR A 402 -1.34 -27.85 3.40
N GLY A 403 -2.57 -28.06 3.89
CA GLY A 403 -3.49 -29.12 3.45
C GLY A 403 -4.96 -28.68 3.39
N THR A 404 -5.39 -28.16 2.23
CA THR A 404 -6.79 -27.96 1.77
C THR A 404 -7.91 -27.74 2.81
N GLY A 405 -7.77 -26.73 3.67
CA GLY A 405 -8.61 -25.55 3.46
C GLY A 405 -9.67 -25.16 4.49
N VAL A 406 -9.51 -23.93 4.97
CA VAL A 406 -9.98 -23.30 6.23
C VAL A 406 -9.78 -21.77 6.05
N GLU A 407 -10.37 -20.72 6.65
CA GLU A 407 -9.82 -19.33 6.44
C GLU A 407 -10.05 -18.42 7.65
N ALA A 408 -9.32 -17.30 7.82
CA ALA A 408 -9.43 -16.36 8.93
C ALA A 408 -9.80 -14.94 8.49
N ASN A 409 -10.76 -14.34 9.19
CA ASN A 409 -10.99 -12.91 9.45
C ASN A 409 -12.37 -12.74 10.10
N PHE A 410 -12.42 -12.49 11.40
CA PHE A 410 -13.69 -12.12 12.04
C PHE A 410 -14.11 -10.71 11.57
N VAL A 411 -15.42 -10.43 11.62
CA VAL A 411 -15.99 -9.17 11.10
C VAL A 411 -15.50 -7.98 11.93
N ASP A 412 -15.27 -6.85 11.25
CA ASP A 412 -14.82 -5.59 11.81
C ASP A 412 -15.62 -5.08 13.02
N TYR A 413 -14.95 -4.24 13.82
CA TYR A 413 -15.44 -2.87 13.97
C TYR A 413 -14.29 -1.85 14.01
N ALA A 414 -14.27 -0.99 12.97
CA ALA A 414 -13.64 0.33 12.92
C ALA A 414 -12.10 0.48 13.14
N GLY A 415 -11.33 0.42 12.05
CA GLY A 415 -10.31 1.47 11.81
C GLY A 415 -8.96 1.08 11.19
N ALA A 416 -8.78 1.52 9.93
CA ALA A 416 -7.59 2.16 9.33
C ALA A 416 -6.14 1.68 9.57
N GLY A 417 -5.31 1.91 8.55
CA GLY A 417 -3.85 2.09 8.69
C GLY A 417 -2.99 0.83 8.53
N GLY A 418 -2.15 0.83 7.50
CA GLY A 418 -0.99 -0.06 7.36
C GLY A 418 0.29 0.74 7.07
N SER A 419 1.46 0.09 7.13
CA SER A 419 2.75 0.63 6.62
C SER A 419 3.93 -0.37 6.78
N GLY A 420 4.94 -0.30 5.89
CA GLY A 420 6.30 -0.90 6.04
C GLY A 420 6.42 -2.42 5.77
N ARG A 421 7.48 -3.03 5.20
CA ARG A 421 8.88 -2.63 4.83
C ARG A 421 9.71 -2.14 6.05
N MET A 422 10.98 -2.52 6.30
CA MET A 422 11.97 -3.22 5.43
C MET A 422 13.20 -3.86 6.17
N ASN A 423 13.67 -5.03 5.67
CA ASN A 423 15.08 -5.43 5.37
C ASN A 423 16.26 -5.71 6.39
N PHE A 424 17.08 -6.71 6.00
CA PHE A 424 18.58 -6.74 5.87
C PHE A 424 19.57 -7.39 6.91
N TRP A 425 20.68 -7.94 6.36
CA TRP A 425 21.99 -8.42 6.92
C TRP A 425 22.10 -9.82 7.61
N GLY A 426 23.24 -10.53 7.57
CA GLY A 426 24.52 -10.32 6.84
C GLY A 426 25.77 -10.98 7.50
N ARG A 427 26.98 -10.72 6.93
CA ARG A 427 28.35 -11.07 7.45
C ARG A 427 28.72 -12.58 7.50
N SER A 428 29.98 -13.02 7.60
CA SER A 428 31.27 -12.43 8.10
C SER A 428 32.49 -12.96 7.26
N SER A 429 33.80 -12.82 7.56
CA SER A 429 34.52 -12.51 8.81
C SER A 429 35.93 -11.84 8.64
N ARG A 430 36.93 -12.21 9.46
CA ARG A 430 38.32 -11.73 9.65
C ARG A 430 39.33 -12.47 8.73
N GLY A 431 40.56 -12.00 8.47
CA GLY A 431 41.24 -10.74 8.81
C GLY A 431 42.76 -10.91 9.04
N GLY A 432 43.61 -9.95 8.64
CA GLY A 432 45.06 -9.99 8.91
C GLY A 432 45.95 -8.94 8.19
N ALA A 433 46.45 -7.97 8.96
CA ALA A 433 47.72 -7.22 8.80
C ALA A 433 48.15 -6.50 7.48
N ILE A 434 48.31 -5.17 7.62
CA ILE A 434 49.47 -4.35 7.17
C ILE A 434 49.54 -3.83 5.71
N LEU A 435 49.88 -2.53 5.62
CA LEU A 435 50.37 -1.71 4.50
C LEU A 435 49.97 -2.07 3.05
N SER A 436 49.12 -1.23 2.44
CA SER A 436 49.22 -0.85 1.02
C SER A 436 48.47 0.46 0.72
N CYS A 437 49.07 1.58 1.12
CA CYS A 437 48.92 2.86 0.42
C CYS A 437 50.27 3.23 -0.17
N ILE A 438 50.28 3.76 -1.40
CA ILE A 438 51.48 4.24 -2.13
C ILE A 438 52.48 3.12 -2.49
N VAL A 439 52.24 2.43 -3.61
CA VAL A 439 52.98 2.66 -4.88
C VAL A 439 51.98 2.52 -6.03
N GLY A 440 51.94 3.50 -6.93
CA GLY A 440 51.19 3.41 -8.18
C GLY A 440 52.12 3.35 -9.39
N ALA A 441 51.56 2.94 -10.53
CA ALA A 441 52.10 3.20 -11.88
C ALA A 441 53.54 2.74 -12.20
N ALA A 442 53.81 1.43 -12.17
CA ALA A 442 54.82 0.82 -13.05
C ALA A 442 54.63 -0.70 -13.23
N MET A 443 53.94 -1.13 -14.30
CA MET A 443 54.28 -2.29 -15.16
C MET A 443 53.12 -2.59 -16.13
N SER A 444 53.16 -1.95 -17.30
CA SER A 444 52.28 -2.28 -18.43
C SER A 444 52.81 -3.49 -19.21
N PHE A 445 51.92 -4.16 -19.95
CA PHE A 445 52.20 -5.24 -20.92
C PHE A 445 52.69 -6.58 -20.33
N GLY A 446 51.76 -7.52 -20.17
CA GLY A 446 52.02 -8.89 -19.73
C GLY A 446 50.93 -9.88 -20.14
N GLN A 447 50.76 -10.08 -21.46
CA GLN A 447 49.98 -11.14 -22.12
C GLN A 447 48.56 -11.46 -21.60
N ALA A 448 47.55 -11.11 -22.40
CA ALA A 448 46.22 -11.69 -22.26
C ALA A 448 46.22 -13.15 -22.75
N ALA A 449 45.97 -14.09 -21.85
CA ALA A 449 45.55 -15.46 -22.16
C ALA A 449 44.20 -15.70 -21.48
N GLY A 450 43.19 -16.10 -22.25
CA GLY A 450 41.81 -16.10 -21.78
C GLY A 450 41.53 -17.20 -20.75
N GLN A 451 41.13 -16.80 -19.54
CA GLN A 451 40.20 -17.59 -18.74
C GLN A 451 38.79 -17.14 -19.09
N GLU A 452 38.02 -18.01 -19.75
CA GLU A 452 36.58 -17.77 -19.90
C GLU A 452 35.92 -17.80 -18.51
N SER A 453 35.30 -16.68 -18.13
CA SER A 453 34.37 -16.68 -16.99
C SER A 453 33.23 -17.67 -17.29
N PRO A 454 32.81 -18.50 -16.31
CA PRO A 454 31.79 -19.53 -16.54
C PRO A 454 30.52 -18.89 -17.12
N THR A 455 30.16 -19.29 -18.35
CA THR A 455 29.09 -18.64 -19.12
C THR A 455 27.76 -18.76 -18.40
N GLN A 456 27.19 -17.61 -18.02
CA GLN A 456 25.92 -17.57 -17.31
C GLN A 456 24.83 -18.19 -18.17
N LYS A 457 24.08 -19.14 -17.59
CA LYS A 457 23.01 -19.87 -18.26
C LYS A 457 21.67 -19.16 -18.06
N ALA A 458 20.86 -19.08 -19.11
CA ALA A 458 19.55 -18.46 -19.06
C ALA A 458 18.59 -19.30 -18.19
N ASP A 459 17.63 -18.64 -17.54
CA ASP A 459 16.57 -19.31 -16.79
C ASP A 459 15.40 -19.66 -17.74
N VAL A 460 15.13 -18.77 -18.70
CA VAL A 460 14.22 -19.00 -19.83
C VAL A 460 14.80 -18.41 -21.12
N ILE A 461 14.56 -19.07 -22.25
CA ILE A 461 14.85 -18.54 -23.59
C ILE A 461 13.59 -18.64 -24.45
N PHE A 462 13.19 -17.51 -25.02
CA PHE A 462 12.12 -17.38 -26.00
C PHE A 462 12.73 -17.50 -27.40
N MET A 463 12.22 -18.41 -28.23
CA MET A 463 12.78 -18.76 -29.55
C MET A 463 11.74 -18.65 -30.68
N HIS A 464 12.24 -18.68 -31.92
CA HIS A 464 11.47 -18.49 -33.15
C HIS A 464 10.57 -17.25 -33.10
N ALA A 465 11.16 -16.10 -32.80
CA ALA A 465 10.47 -14.83 -32.68
C ALA A 465 10.91 -13.84 -33.75
N ASN A 466 9.99 -12.98 -34.18
CA ASN A 466 10.30 -11.83 -35.03
C ASN A 466 10.50 -10.59 -34.14
N VAL A 467 11.65 -10.50 -33.48
CA VAL A 467 11.92 -9.54 -32.41
C VAL A 467 12.31 -8.17 -32.97
N TYR A 468 11.45 -7.17 -32.77
CA TYR A 468 11.75 -5.74 -32.85
C TYR A 468 12.39 -5.30 -31.52
N THR A 469 13.62 -4.77 -31.54
CA THR A 469 14.33 -4.44 -30.29
C THR A 469 14.07 -3.03 -29.75
N GLY A 470 13.57 -2.11 -30.58
CA GLY A 470 13.56 -0.67 -30.26
C GLY A 470 14.96 -0.02 -30.21
N VAL A 471 16.02 -0.75 -30.58
CA VAL A 471 17.39 -0.23 -30.70
C VAL A 471 17.62 0.20 -32.15
N PRO A 472 17.91 1.47 -32.45
CA PRO A 472 18.23 1.89 -33.81
C PRO A 472 19.53 1.26 -34.32
N ALA A 473 19.56 0.88 -35.60
CA ALA A 473 20.77 0.35 -36.23
C ALA A 473 21.64 1.48 -36.81
N GLU A 474 21.04 2.42 -37.56
CA GLU A 474 21.72 3.61 -38.07
C GLU A 474 20.81 4.85 -37.96
N GLY A 475 21.29 5.93 -37.35
CA GLY A 475 20.52 7.16 -37.13
C GLY A 475 19.35 7.01 -36.16
N ALA A 476 18.52 8.05 -36.05
CA ALA A 476 17.28 7.99 -35.27
C ALA A 476 16.12 7.55 -36.20
N PHE A 477 15.49 6.42 -35.87
CA PHE A 477 14.29 5.89 -36.53
C PHE A 477 14.39 5.51 -38.03
N ASN A 478 15.57 5.51 -38.65
CA ASN A 478 15.71 5.04 -40.05
C ASN A 478 15.65 3.51 -40.17
N SER A 479 16.13 2.78 -39.17
CA SER A 479 16.10 1.32 -39.11
C SER A 479 16.29 0.84 -37.66
N ILE A 480 15.63 -0.26 -37.30
CA ILE A 480 15.64 -0.85 -35.95
C ILE A 480 16.24 -2.27 -36.02
N VAL A 481 17.11 -2.59 -35.06
CA VAL A 481 17.76 -3.91 -34.96
C VAL A 481 16.70 -5.00 -34.74
N ARG A 482 16.80 -6.09 -35.51
CA ARG A 482 15.93 -7.27 -35.41
C ARG A 482 16.69 -8.48 -34.87
N ALA A 483 15.97 -9.40 -34.24
CA ALA A 483 16.52 -10.64 -33.68
C ALA A 483 15.51 -11.81 -33.75
N GLU A 484 16.00 -13.03 -33.46
CA GLU A 484 15.27 -14.30 -33.59
C GLU A 484 14.84 -14.90 -32.24
N ALA A 485 15.48 -14.48 -31.14
CA ALA A 485 15.31 -15.04 -29.80
C ALA A 485 15.73 -14.05 -28.70
N ILE A 486 15.20 -14.28 -27.48
CA ILE A 486 15.50 -13.51 -26.25
C ILE A 486 15.85 -14.50 -25.12
N ALA A 487 17.02 -14.35 -24.51
CA ALA A 487 17.45 -15.12 -23.34
C ALA A 487 17.37 -14.25 -22.08
N VAL A 488 16.79 -14.78 -21.00
CA VAL A 488 16.51 -14.05 -19.75
C VAL A 488 17.11 -14.78 -18.56
N ARG A 489 17.57 -14.02 -17.57
CA ARG A 489 18.04 -14.50 -16.26
C ARG A 489 17.54 -13.57 -15.17
N GLY A 490 16.91 -14.12 -14.12
CA GLY A 490 16.15 -13.35 -13.15
C GLY A 490 15.05 -12.52 -13.83
N ASP A 491 15.07 -11.21 -13.61
CA ASP A 491 14.16 -10.23 -14.22
C ASP A 491 14.73 -9.54 -15.48
N ARG A 492 15.94 -9.89 -15.92
CA ARG A 492 16.70 -9.15 -16.95
C ARG A 492 17.12 -9.98 -18.15
N ILE A 493 17.19 -9.29 -19.28
CA ILE A 493 17.64 -9.82 -20.56
C ILE A 493 19.13 -10.13 -20.47
N LEU A 494 19.48 -11.40 -20.63
CA LEU A 494 20.87 -11.87 -20.70
C LEU A 494 21.45 -11.66 -22.11
N ALA A 495 20.65 -11.92 -23.15
CA ALA A 495 21.01 -11.68 -24.55
C ALA A 495 19.77 -11.56 -25.45
N VAL A 496 19.93 -10.86 -26.57
CA VAL A 496 18.97 -10.82 -27.69
C VAL A 496 19.77 -11.06 -28.97
N GLY A 497 19.29 -11.91 -29.87
CA GLY A 497 20.06 -12.23 -31.09
C GLY A 497 19.54 -13.45 -31.84
N LYS A 498 20.47 -14.18 -32.46
CA LYS A 498 20.17 -15.37 -33.25
C LYS A 498 19.95 -16.60 -32.38
N ILE A 499 19.07 -17.51 -32.82
CA ILE A 499 18.74 -18.75 -32.11
C ILE A 499 19.99 -19.59 -31.85
N ALA A 500 20.86 -19.74 -32.86
CA ALA A 500 22.08 -20.54 -32.77
C ALA A 500 23.09 -20.01 -31.73
N ASP A 501 23.06 -18.71 -31.40
CA ASP A 501 23.90 -18.12 -30.36
C ASP A 501 23.25 -18.25 -28.98
N LEU A 502 21.95 -17.98 -28.87
CA LEU A 502 21.23 -18.08 -27.60
C LEU A 502 21.08 -19.54 -27.13
N GLN A 503 21.06 -20.54 -28.03
CA GLN A 503 21.14 -21.96 -27.66
C GLN A 503 22.36 -22.29 -26.80
N LYS A 504 23.49 -21.58 -26.96
CA LYS A 504 24.72 -21.77 -26.17
C LYS A 504 24.53 -21.37 -24.70
N LEU A 505 23.57 -20.49 -24.42
CA LEU A 505 23.18 -20.04 -23.08
C LEU A 505 22.22 -21.03 -22.37
N LYS A 506 21.78 -22.10 -23.03
CA LYS A 506 20.96 -23.16 -22.42
C LYS A 506 21.77 -23.96 -21.39
N GLY A 507 21.16 -24.20 -20.23
CA GLY A 507 21.58 -25.17 -19.21
C GLY A 507 20.47 -26.20 -18.93
N GLU A 508 20.68 -27.06 -17.94
CA GLU A 508 19.77 -28.19 -17.64
C GLU A 508 18.38 -27.75 -17.15
N GLN A 509 18.29 -26.60 -16.47
CA GLN A 509 17.05 -26.05 -15.91
C GLN A 509 16.41 -24.95 -16.79
N THR A 510 17.03 -24.60 -17.92
CA THR A 510 16.56 -23.52 -18.79
C THR A 510 15.26 -23.91 -19.49
N GLN A 511 14.19 -23.17 -19.22
CA GLN A 511 12.95 -23.30 -19.97
C GLN A 511 13.14 -22.77 -21.40
N ILE A 512 12.57 -23.46 -22.39
CA ILE A 512 12.51 -22.99 -23.77
C ILE A 512 11.03 -22.75 -24.09
N ILE A 513 10.71 -21.53 -24.52
CA ILE A 513 9.37 -21.14 -24.95
C ILE A 513 9.45 -20.85 -26.43
N ASP A 514 8.67 -21.57 -27.22
CA ASP A 514 8.49 -21.25 -28.64
C ASP A 514 7.51 -20.08 -28.78
N LEU A 515 7.74 -19.22 -29.76
CA LEU A 515 6.87 -18.10 -30.12
C LEU A 515 6.33 -18.21 -31.55
N ASP A 516 6.51 -19.34 -32.24
CA ASP A 516 5.83 -19.70 -33.51
C ASP A 516 5.96 -18.66 -34.65
N GLY A 517 7.06 -17.89 -34.66
CA GLY A 517 7.34 -16.84 -35.63
C GLY A 517 6.71 -15.47 -35.32
N HIS A 518 5.96 -15.34 -34.22
CA HIS A 518 5.20 -14.13 -33.89
C HIS A 518 6.09 -12.92 -33.62
N PHE A 519 5.50 -11.74 -33.79
CA PHE A 519 6.19 -10.46 -33.58
C PHE A 519 6.36 -10.17 -32.09
N VAL A 520 7.54 -9.71 -31.71
CA VAL A 520 7.88 -9.35 -30.33
C VAL A 520 8.44 -7.95 -30.29
N MET A 521 8.01 -7.11 -29.36
CA MET A 521 8.51 -5.74 -29.17
C MET A 521 8.66 -5.40 -27.68
N PRO A 522 9.38 -4.32 -27.29
CA PRO A 522 9.37 -3.85 -25.91
C PRO A 522 7.94 -3.65 -25.44
N GLY A 523 7.66 -4.07 -24.21
CA GLY A 523 6.31 -3.98 -23.65
C GLY A 523 5.86 -2.53 -23.55
N PHE A 524 4.56 -2.29 -23.71
CA PHE A 524 4.05 -0.93 -23.69
C PHE A 524 4.26 -0.30 -22.31
N ASN A 525 4.58 0.99 -22.33
CA ASN A 525 4.78 1.82 -21.17
C ASN A 525 3.83 3.01 -21.28
N ASP A 526 2.71 2.92 -20.56
CA ASP A 526 1.69 3.94 -20.61
C ASP A 526 2.14 5.16 -19.79
N ALA A 527 2.35 6.29 -20.47
CA ALA A 527 2.83 7.50 -19.83
C ALA A 527 1.78 8.23 -18.98
N HIS A 528 0.49 7.87 -19.05
CA HIS A 528 -0.58 8.55 -18.32
C HIS A 528 -1.88 7.73 -18.31
N LEU A 529 -2.30 7.26 -17.13
CA LEU A 529 -3.62 6.65 -16.91
C LEU A 529 -4.07 6.74 -15.43
N HIS A 530 -5.24 6.18 -15.13
CA HIS A 530 -5.93 6.23 -13.84
C HIS A 530 -6.48 4.84 -13.46
N LEU A 531 -5.67 3.99 -12.81
CA LEU A 531 -6.02 2.59 -12.55
C LEU A 531 -7.13 2.41 -11.50
N ASP A 532 -7.23 3.28 -10.49
CA ASP A 532 -8.29 3.16 -9.49
C ASP A 532 -9.67 3.52 -10.07
N ASP A 533 -9.77 4.62 -10.81
CA ASP A 533 -10.98 4.97 -11.56
C ASP A 533 -11.34 3.91 -12.62
N ALA A 534 -10.38 3.40 -13.39
CA ALA A 534 -10.63 2.34 -14.37
C ALA A 534 -11.17 1.05 -13.73
N GLY A 535 -10.56 0.63 -12.62
CA GLY A 535 -11.03 -0.51 -11.84
C GLY A 535 -12.41 -0.27 -11.21
N MET A 536 -12.64 0.92 -10.66
CA MET A 536 -13.92 1.30 -10.07
C MET A 536 -15.05 1.40 -11.10
N THR A 537 -14.76 1.83 -12.33
CA THR A 537 -15.69 1.79 -13.47
C THR A 537 -16.14 0.36 -13.79
N LYS A 538 -15.21 -0.60 -13.88
CA LYS A 538 -15.56 -2.04 -14.08
C LYS A 538 -16.42 -2.61 -12.96
N LEU A 539 -16.23 -2.11 -11.73
CA LEU A 539 -17.02 -2.50 -10.56
C LEU A 539 -18.37 -1.79 -10.45
N SER A 540 -18.61 -0.78 -11.28
CA SER A 540 -19.84 0.03 -11.36
C SER A 540 -20.77 -0.50 -12.46
N VAL A 541 -21.66 0.34 -13.01
CA VAL A 541 -22.32 0.09 -14.30
C VAL A 541 -21.48 0.69 -15.43
N ASP A 542 -20.93 -0.15 -16.30
CA ASP A 542 -20.34 0.32 -17.55
C ASP A 542 -21.45 0.71 -18.54
N LEU A 543 -21.51 2.00 -18.90
CA LEU A 543 -22.43 2.57 -19.87
C LEU A 543 -21.73 2.97 -21.17
N THR A 544 -20.46 2.59 -21.34
CA THR A 544 -19.67 2.87 -22.54
C THR A 544 -20.32 2.22 -23.77
N GLY A 545 -20.43 3.00 -24.85
CA GLY A 545 -21.00 2.54 -26.12
C GLY A 545 -22.49 2.22 -26.10
N VAL A 546 -23.21 2.57 -25.03
CA VAL A 546 -24.69 2.49 -24.96
C VAL A 546 -25.33 3.32 -26.08
N LYS A 547 -26.36 2.77 -26.73
CA LYS A 547 -26.97 3.34 -27.96
C LYS A 547 -28.36 3.94 -27.75
N SER A 548 -28.96 3.76 -26.56
CA SER A 548 -30.23 4.39 -26.20
C SER A 548 -30.43 4.44 -24.68
N LEU A 549 -31.37 5.28 -24.26
CA LEU A 549 -31.87 5.33 -22.88
C LEU A 549 -32.43 3.98 -22.39
N ASP A 550 -32.99 3.17 -23.29
CA ASP A 550 -33.48 1.81 -22.96
C ASP A 550 -32.34 0.86 -22.62
N GLU A 551 -31.23 0.91 -23.36
CA GLU A 551 -30.04 0.13 -23.05
C GLU A 551 -29.36 0.62 -21.76
N LEU A 552 -29.35 1.93 -21.49
CA LEU A 552 -28.92 2.48 -20.19
C LEU A 552 -29.74 1.90 -19.05
N ARG A 553 -31.09 1.99 -19.14
CA ARG A 553 -32.02 1.44 -18.13
C ARG A 553 -31.85 -0.07 -17.96
N GLU A 554 -31.56 -0.82 -19.03
CA GLU A 554 -31.33 -2.27 -18.98
C GLU A 554 -29.98 -2.66 -18.36
N ARG A 555 -28.88 -1.93 -18.64
CA ARG A 555 -27.59 -2.14 -17.96
C ARG A 555 -27.68 -1.80 -16.48
N LEU A 556 -28.41 -0.73 -16.12
CA LEU A 556 -28.69 -0.36 -14.73
C LEU A 556 -29.54 -1.42 -14.01
N ARG A 557 -30.64 -1.88 -14.60
CA ARG A 557 -31.52 -2.93 -14.05
C ARG A 557 -30.73 -4.19 -13.69
N LYS A 558 -29.87 -4.68 -14.59
CA LYS A 558 -29.01 -5.85 -14.34
C LYS A 558 -28.04 -5.68 -13.17
N LYS A 559 -27.66 -4.44 -12.84
CA LYS A 559 -26.86 -4.14 -11.65
C LYS A 559 -27.71 -4.12 -10.39
N VAL A 560 -28.90 -3.50 -10.45
CA VAL A 560 -29.87 -3.48 -9.35
C VAL A 560 -30.24 -4.91 -8.92
N GLU A 561 -30.49 -5.81 -9.87
CA GLU A 561 -30.76 -7.24 -9.63
C GLU A 561 -29.59 -8.00 -8.96
N GLN A 562 -28.37 -7.46 -8.98
CA GLN A 562 -27.16 -8.05 -8.40
C GLN A 562 -26.70 -7.34 -7.11
N SER A 563 -27.29 -6.19 -6.78
CA SER A 563 -26.97 -5.37 -5.62
C SER A 563 -27.80 -5.74 -4.38
N LYS A 564 -27.31 -5.37 -3.20
CA LYS A 564 -28.05 -5.54 -1.94
C LYS A 564 -29.00 -4.34 -1.74
N PRO A 565 -30.22 -4.54 -1.22
CA PRO A 565 -31.19 -3.47 -1.01
C PRO A 565 -30.60 -2.21 -0.34
N GLY A 566 -30.59 -1.10 -1.06
CA GLY A 566 -30.08 0.20 -0.61
C GLY A 566 -28.56 0.42 -0.78
N GLU A 567 -27.83 -0.51 -1.40
CA GLU A 567 -26.45 -0.34 -1.85
C GLU A 567 -26.34 0.77 -2.92
N TRP A 568 -25.23 1.51 -2.93
CA TRP A 568 -25.03 2.58 -3.92
C TRP A 568 -24.63 2.01 -5.28
N ILE A 569 -25.31 2.45 -6.33
CA ILE A 569 -25.05 2.04 -7.72
C ILE A 569 -24.45 3.21 -8.48
N GLY A 570 -23.12 3.19 -8.59
CA GLY A 570 -22.38 4.06 -9.50
C GLY A 570 -22.40 3.53 -10.94
N GLY A 571 -22.12 4.40 -11.90
CA GLY A 571 -21.86 4.04 -13.30
C GLY A 571 -21.21 5.18 -14.08
N SER A 572 -20.59 4.88 -15.21
CA SER A 572 -19.88 5.87 -16.03
C SER A 572 -19.89 5.51 -17.52
N GLY A 573 -19.60 6.48 -18.39
CA GLY A 573 -19.35 6.25 -19.82
C GLY A 573 -20.53 6.45 -20.76
N TRP A 574 -21.68 6.96 -20.29
CA TRP A 574 -22.81 7.25 -21.18
C TRP A 574 -22.55 8.51 -22.03
N ASP A 575 -23.00 8.50 -23.29
CA ASP A 575 -22.92 9.61 -24.24
C ASP A 575 -24.20 9.63 -25.09
N GLU A 576 -25.11 10.57 -24.79
CA GLU A 576 -26.39 10.69 -25.51
C GLU A 576 -26.20 11.18 -26.95
N THR A 577 -25.02 11.70 -27.32
CA THR A 577 -24.76 12.19 -28.69
C THR A 577 -24.61 11.05 -29.69
N LEU A 578 -24.36 9.83 -29.21
CA LEU A 578 -24.31 8.58 -29.98
C LEU A 578 -25.71 7.99 -30.25
N TRP A 579 -26.74 8.45 -29.54
CA TRP A 579 -28.07 7.85 -29.59
C TRP A 579 -28.87 8.35 -30.80
N PRO A 580 -29.71 7.52 -31.45
CA PRO A 580 -30.63 7.97 -32.50
C PRO A 580 -31.63 9.03 -32.04
N VAL A 581 -31.99 9.00 -30.75
CA VAL A 581 -32.76 10.04 -30.06
C VAL A 581 -31.86 10.63 -28.98
N LYS A 582 -31.41 11.88 -29.21
CA LYS A 582 -30.49 12.59 -28.31
C LYS A 582 -31.26 13.19 -27.14
N VAL A 583 -31.50 12.39 -26.11
CA VAL A 583 -32.14 12.78 -24.86
C VAL A 583 -31.17 12.53 -23.70
N THR A 584 -30.94 13.55 -22.88
CA THR A 584 -30.11 13.41 -21.67
C THR A 584 -30.94 12.71 -20.58
N PRO A 585 -30.43 11.65 -19.92
CA PRO A 585 -31.17 10.92 -18.88
C PRO A 585 -31.44 11.80 -17.65
N THR A 586 -32.57 11.55 -16.98
CA THR A 586 -33.04 12.26 -15.79
C THR A 586 -33.22 11.34 -14.58
N ARG A 587 -33.48 11.89 -13.40
CA ARG A 587 -33.76 11.12 -12.18
C ARG A 587 -34.91 10.14 -12.36
N TRP A 588 -35.94 10.53 -13.11
CA TRP A 588 -37.15 9.74 -13.32
C TRP A 588 -36.86 8.46 -14.11
N ASP A 589 -36.01 8.54 -15.15
CA ASP A 589 -35.57 7.39 -15.94
C ASP A 589 -34.77 6.37 -15.12
N LEU A 590 -34.09 6.83 -14.07
CA LEU A 590 -33.36 5.97 -13.14
C LEU A 590 -34.27 5.43 -12.03
N ASP A 591 -35.17 6.27 -11.50
CA ASP A 591 -36.11 5.90 -10.44
C ASP A 591 -36.96 4.68 -10.85
N GLU A 592 -37.43 4.63 -12.11
CA GLU A 592 -38.17 3.50 -12.70
C GLU A 592 -37.48 2.12 -12.57
N VAL A 593 -36.15 2.08 -12.55
CA VAL A 593 -35.37 0.82 -12.56
C VAL A 593 -34.50 0.62 -11.31
N SER A 594 -34.42 1.62 -10.43
CA SER A 594 -33.52 1.64 -9.28
C SER A 594 -33.93 0.76 -8.09
N ASP A 595 -35.20 0.35 -8.01
CA ASP A 595 -35.77 -0.37 -6.86
C ASP A 595 -35.36 0.21 -5.48
N GLY A 596 -35.42 1.55 -5.36
CA GLY A 596 -35.07 2.27 -4.13
C GLY A 596 -33.58 2.40 -3.80
N HIS A 597 -32.68 1.86 -4.63
CA HIS A 597 -31.24 2.07 -4.50
C HIS A 597 -30.87 3.53 -4.85
N PRO A 598 -29.90 4.17 -4.16
CA PRO A 598 -29.32 5.42 -4.62
C PRO A 598 -28.42 5.18 -5.84
N VAL A 599 -28.72 5.85 -6.95
CA VAL A 599 -28.03 5.71 -8.25
C VAL A 599 -27.39 7.03 -8.67
N PHE A 600 -26.14 6.96 -9.14
CA PHE A 600 -25.39 8.12 -9.66
C PHE A 600 -24.57 7.70 -10.90
N LEU A 601 -24.90 8.25 -12.08
CA LEU A 601 -24.29 7.86 -13.35
C LEU A 601 -23.58 9.05 -14.04
N VAL A 602 -22.26 8.96 -14.18
CA VAL A 602 -21.42 10.00 -14.77
C VAL A 602 -21.36 9.85 -16.29
N ARG A 603 -21.44 10.96 -17.02
CA ARG A 603 -21.27 11.03 -18.48
C ARG A 603 -19.83 10.67 -18.85
N ILE A 604 -19.58 10.26 -20.10
CA ILE A 604 -18.24 9.89 -20.59
C ILE A 604 -17.17 11.00 -20.41
N ASP A 605 -17.58 12.26 -20.28
CA ASP A 605 -16.69 13.41 -20.10
C ASP A 605 -16.37 13.77 -18.64
N GLY A 606 -16.98 13.10 -17.65
CA GLY A 606 -16.83 13.43 -16.22
C GLY A 606 -17.51 14.73 -15.75
N HIS A 607 -17.90 15.63 -16.66
CA HIS A 607 -18.39 16.97 -16.34
C HIS A 607 -19.88 17.02 -15.99
N ILE A 608 -20.64 16.00 -16.40
CA ILE A 608 -22.08 15.86 -16.14
C ILE A 608 -22.36 14.51 -15.47
N ALA A 609 -23.26 14.48 -14.49
CA ALA A 609 -23.83 13.23 -13.98
C ALA A 609 -25.35 13.33 -13.78
N VAL A 610 -26.02 12.18 -13.77
CA VAL A 610 -27.45 12.06 -13.41
C VAL A 610 -27.59 11.25 -12.12
N ALA A 611 -28.32 11.82 -11.15
CA ALA A 611 -28.62 11.24 -9.85
C ALA A 611 -30.12 10.92 -9.73
N ASN A 612 -30.49 9.73 -9.23
CA ASN A 612 -31.90 9.39 -9.00
C ASN A 612 -32.46 10.12 -7.77
N THR A 613 -33.79 10.07 -7.56
CA THR A 613 -34.44 10.78 -6.44
C THR A 613 -33.88 10.34 -5.08
N ARG A 614 -33.47 9.07 -4.93
CA ARG A 614 -32.85 8.59 -3.70
C ARG A 614 -31.45 9.16 -3.46
N ALA A 615 -30.61 9.25 -4.50
CA ALA A 615 -29.29 9.86 -4.40
C ALA A 615 -29.37 11.38 -4.11
N LEU A 616 -30.31 12.09 -4.75
CA LEU A 616 -30.55 13.51 -4.50
C LEU A 616 -30.97 13.79 -3.06
N GLN A 617 -31.89 12.98 -2.49
CA GLN A 617 -32.28 13.07 -1.08
C GLN A 617 -31.07 12.95 -0.14
N LEU A 618 -30.21 11.96 -0.37
CA LEU A 618 -29.00 11.76 0.45
C LEU A 618 -28.01 12.91 0.29
N GLY A 619 -27.83 13.43 -0.94
CA GLY A 619 -27.04 14.63 -1.21
C GLY A 619 -27.62 15.93 -0.64
N SER A 620 -28.87 15.89 -0.12
CA SER A 620 -29.67 17.04 0.31
C SER A 620 -30.06 18.02 -0.83
N VAL A 621 -30.07 17.55 -2.07
CA VAL A 621 -30.50 18.31 -3.25
C VAL A 621 -32.03 18.31 -3.33
N ASN A 622 -32.64 19.50 -3.35
CA ASN A 622 -34.09 19.71 -3.29
C ASN A 622 -34.50 21.03 -3.98
N LEU A 623 -35.80 21.35 -3.99
CA LEU A 623 -36.36 22.55 -4.64
C LEU A 623 -35.74 23.88 -4.17
N ALA A 624 -35.26 23.97 -2.91
CA ALA A 624 -34.61 25.15 -2.37
C ALA A 624 -33.07 25.16 -2.54
N SER A 625 -32.49 24.11 -3.13
CA SER A 625 -31.04 24.05 -3.40
C SER A 625 -30.66 25.07 -4.47
N ARG A 626 -29.72 25.96 -4.12
CA ARG A 626 -29.07 26.88 -5.06
C ARG A 626 -27.94 26.16 -5.79
N ASP A 627 -27.58 26.70 -6.95
CA ASP A 627 -26.40 26.26 -7.69
C ASP A 627 -25.13 26.65 -6.91
N PRO A 628 -24.11 25.75 -6.84
CA PRO A 628 -22.83 26.06 -6.22
C PRO A 628 -21.95 26.95 -7.10
N GLN A 629 -20.87 27.49 -6.52
CA GLN A 629 -19.86 28.19 -7.31
C GLN A 629 -19.20 27.21 -8.29
N GLY A 630 -19.28 27.52 -9.58
CA GLY A 630 -18.69 26.69 -10.64
C GLY A 630 -19.48 25.42 -10.97
N GLY A 631 -20.78 25.37 -10.71
CA GLY A 631 -21.64 24.23 -11.08
C GLY A 631 -23.11 24.62 -11.24
N HIS A 632 -23.92 23.71 -11.79
CA HIS A 632 -25.34 23.95 -12.07
C HIS A 632 -26.20 22.71 -11.81
N ILE A 633 -27.43 22.93 -11.34
CA ILE A 633 -28.44 21.89 -11.12
C ILE A 633 -29.56 22.12 -12.14
N ASP A 634 -29.70 21.25 -13.13
CA ASP A 634 -30.73 21.42 -14.15
C ASP A 634 -32.12 21.20 -13.52
N ARG A 635 -33.07 22.10 -13.81
CA ARG A 635 -34.43 22.09 -13.24
C ARG A 635 -35.48 22.03 -14.34
N ASN A 636 -36.62 21.40 -14.05
CA ASN A 636 -37.76 21.37 -14.96
C ASN A 636 -38.57 22.68 -14.90
N GLU A 637 -39.66 22.77 -15.67
CA GLU A 637 -40.53 23.96 -15.75
C GLU A 637 -41.16 24.38 -14.41
N THR A 638 -41.30 23.46 -13.45
CA THR A 638 -41.81 23.76 -12.09
C THR A 638 -40.71 24.08 -11.08
N GLY A 639 -39.45 24.10 -11.53
CA GLY A 639 -38.27 24.39 -10.71
C GLY A 639 -37.69 23.18 -9.95
N GLU A 640 -38.28 21.99 -10.06
CA GLU A 640 -37.72 20.79 -9.44
C GLU A 640 -36.40 20.38 -10.10
N PRO A 641 -35.37 19.97 -9.34
CA PRO A 641 -34.18 19.33 -9.89
C PRO A 641 -34.55 18.12 -10.77
N THR A 642 -34.01 18.06 -11.98
CA THR A 642 -34.13 16.93 -12.90
C THR A 642 -33.24 15.75 -12.52
N GLY A 643 -32.28 15.97 -11.61
CA GLY A 643 -31.22 15.03 -11.26
C GLY A 643 -29.95 15.15 -12.09
N ILE A 644 -29.95 15.93 -13.17
CA ILE A 644 -28.73 16.28 -13.90
C ILE A 644 -27.96 17.33 -13.08
N LEU A 645 -26.67 17.03 -12.82
CA LEU A 645 -25.75 17.83 -12.03
C LEU A 645 -24.49 18.09 -12.85
N ARG A 646 -24.09 19.37 -12.98
CA ARG A 646 -22.96 19.81 -13.81
C ARG A 646 -21.83 20.37 -12.96
N GLU A 647 -20.60 20.01 -13.29
CA GLU A 647 -19.37 20.46 -12.62
C GLU A 647 -19.49 20.30 -11.08
N THR A 648 -19.21 21.34 -10.27
CA THR A 648 -19.24 21.26 -8.79
C THR A 648 -20.62 20.97 -8.19
N ALA A 649 -21.71 20.94 -8.97
CA ALA A 649 -22.99 20.44 -8.49
C ALA A 649 -22.99 18.93 -8.21
N GLN A 650 -22.08 18.18 -8.85
CA GLN A 650 -21.89 16.75 -8.56
C GLN A 650 -21.44 16.50 -7.12
N ASP A 651 -20.65 17.41 -6.53
CA ASP A 651 -20.09 17.29 -5.17
C ASP A 651 -21.18 17.06 -4.11
N ALA A 652 -22.37 17.62 -4.31
CA ALA A 652 -23.50 17.46 -3.40
C ALA A 652 -23.89 16.00 -3.19
N VAL A 653 -23.77 15.16 -4.24
CA VAL A 653 -24.03 13.72 -4.22
C VAL A 653 -22.73 12.92 -4.01
N LEU A 654 -21.64 13.24 -4.70
CA LEU A 654 -20.35 12.54 -4.57
C LEU A 654 -19.89 12.43 -3.11
N ARG A 655 -20.04 13.50 -2.32
CA ARG A 655 -19.65 13.54 -0.90
C ARG A 655 -20.40 12.56 0.02
N VAL A 656 -21.56 12.05 -0.42
CA VAL A 656 -22.39 11.09 0.35
C VAL A 656 -22.34 9.67 -0.21
N ILE A 657 -21.63 9.44 -1.32
CA ILE A 657 -21.29 8.10 -1.79
C ILE A 657 -20.28 7.50 -0.79
N PRO A 658 -20.50 6.29 -0.26
CA PRO A 658 -19.53 5.62 0.61
C PRO A 658 -18.20 5.41 -0.13
N LYS A 659 -17.11 5.95 0.44
CA LYS A 659 -15.76 5.71 -0.10
C LYS A 659 -15.48 4.19 -0.15
N PRO A 660 -14.88 3.68 -1.25
CA PRO A 660 -14.59 2.26 -1.36
C PRO A 660 -13.63 1.81 -0.25
N ASN A 661 -13.95 0.67 0.37
CA ASN A 661 -13.09 0.05 1.37
C ASN A 661 -11.87 -0.61 0.69
N HIS A 662 -10.96 -1.14 1.51
CA HIS A 662 -9.72 -1.75 1.05
C HIS A 662 -9.97 -2.91 0.05
N ASP A 663 -10.84 -3.86 0.41
CA ASP A 663 -11.19 -4.98 -0.49
C ASP A 663 -11.72 -4.50 -1.85
N ARG A 664 -12.58 -3.45 -1.87
CA ARG A 664 -13.18 -2.92 -3.10
C ARG A 664 -12.17 -2.18 -3.98
N ARG A 665 -11.30 -1.36 -3.40
CA ARG A 665 -10.17 -0.73 -4.10
C ARG A 665 -9.24 -1.79 -4.68
N ARG A 666 -9.01 -2.87 -3.93
CA ARG A 666 -8.15 -3.97 -4.34
C ARG A 666 -8.73 -4.80 -5.46
N GLU A 667 -10.03 -5.09 -5.41
CA GLU A 667 -10.79 -5.70 -6.51
C GLU A 667 -10.67 -4.83 -7.79
N ALA A 668 -10.85 -3.51 -7.66
CA ALA A 668 -10.73 -2.55 -8.76
C ALA A 668 -9.33 -2.57 -9.39
N LEU A 669 -8.28 -2.38 -8.59
CA LEU A 669 -6.90 -2.35 -9.08
C LEU A 669 -6.47 -3.70 -9.67
N GLN A 670 -6.95 -4.83 -9.13
CA GLN A 670 -6.69 -6.15 -9.72
C GLN A 670 -7.38 -6.35 -11.09
N LEU A 671 -8.53 -5.71 -11.34
CA LEU A 671 -9.16 -5.70 -12.67
C LEU A 671 -8.43 -4.79 -13.66
N ALA A 672 -8.02 -3.59 -13.23
CA ALA A 672 -7.22 -2.69 -14.07
C ALA A 672 -5.87 -3.31 -14.47
N LEU A 673 -5.20 -4.00 -13.54
CA LEU A 673 -3.97 -4.74 -13.77
C LEU A 673 -4.12 -5.97 -14.69
N ALA A 674 -5.33 -6.55 -14.77
CA ALA A 674 -5.64 -7.60 -15.73
C ALA A 674 -5.78 -7.01 -17.16
N ASP A 675 -6.47 -5.87 -17.29
CA ASP A 675 -6.58 -5.13 -18.55
C ASP A 675 -5.22 -4.70 -19.10
N LEU A 676 -4.32 -4.17 -18.26
CA LEU A 676 -2.95 -3.83 -18.67
C LEU A 676 -2.23 -5.04 -19.26
N ALA A 677 -2.32 -6.19 -18.58
CA ALA A 677 -1.68 -7.43 -19.00
C ALA A 677 -2.28 -7.97 -20.30
N GLU A 678 -3.60 -7.92 -20.49
CA GLU A 678 -4.28 -8.29 -21.75
C GLU A 678 -3.91 -7.37 -22.92
N HIS A 679 -3.62 -6.09 -22.67
CA HIS A 679 -3.28 -5.10 -23.71
C HIS A 679 -1.78 -4.88 -23.91
N GLY A 680 -0.92 -5.70 -23.29
CA GLY A 680 0.54 -5.65 -23.53
C GLY A 680 1.27 -4.55 -22.77
N ILE A 681 0.61 -3.91 -21.80
CA ILE A 681 1.18 -2.84 -20.98
C ILE A 681 1.97 -3.47 -19.83
N THR A 682 3.28 -3.30 -19.90
CA THR A 682 4.26 -3.81 -18.92
C THR A 682 4.68 -2.75 -17.90
N SER A 683 4.35 -1.50 -18.15
CA SER A 683 4.58 -0.36 -17.26
C SER A 683 3.47 0.66 -17.40
N ALA A 684 3.08 1.27 -16.29
CA ALA A 684 2.09 2.34 -16.26
C ALA A 684 2.52 3.44 -15.31
N GLN A 685 2.26 4.68 -15.72
CA GLN A 685 2.51 5.88 -14.94
C GLN A 685 1.14 6.42 -14.54
N ASP A 686 0.79 6.16 -13.28
CA ASP A 686 -0.58 6.17 -12.77
C ASP A 686 -0.82 7.38 -11.86
N TYR A 687 -2.05 7.87 -11.82
CA TYR A 687 -2.49 8.82 -10.82
C TYR A 687 -3.79 8.33 -10.19
N SER A 688 -3.63 7.54 -9.13
CA SER A 688 -4.68 6.96 -8.31
C SER A 688 -4.68 7.67 -6.94
N PRO A 689 -5.13 8.95 -6.84
CA PRO A 689 -4.69 9.92 -5.82
C PRO A 689 -4.98 9.60 -4.35
N ALA A 690 -5.83 8.62 -4.05
CA ALA A 690 -6.00 8.12 -2.68
C ALA A 690 -4.81 7.22 -2.30
N TRP A 691 -4.06 7.60 -1.26
CA TRP A 691 -2.84 6.91 -0.85
C TRP A 691 -3.04 5.41 -0.52
N GLU A 692 -4.26 5.01 -0.16
CA GLU A 692 -4.65 3.60 0.01
C GLU A 692 -4.43 2.77 -1.27
N ASN A 693 -4.49 3.36 -2.47
CA ASN A 693 -4.22 2.68 -3.75
C ASN A 693 -2.75 2.27 -3.86
N PHE A 694 -1.82 3.18 -3.56
CA PHE A 694 -0.39 2.86 -3.48
C PHE A 694 -0.11 1.76 -2.46
N GLN A 695 -0.79 1.79 -1.31
CA GLN A 695 -0.69 0.73 -0.30
C GLN A 695 -1.23 -0.64 -0.78
N ILE A 696 -2.15 -0.64 -1.76
CA ILE A 696 -2.65 -1.85 -2.41
C ILE A 696 -1.72 -2.31 -3.55
N PHE A 697 -1.07 -1.42 -4.29
CA PHE A 697 0.02 -1.81 -5.19
C PHE A 697 1.18 -2.42 -4.39
N GLU A 698 1.56 -1.84 -3.25
CA GLU A 698 2.48 -2.44 -2.26
C GLU A 698 1.99 -3.82 -1.76
N GLU A 699 0.69 -4.08 -1.80
CA GLU A 699 0.14 -5.39 -1.46
C GLU A 699 0.37 -6.42 -2.54
N LEU A 700 -0.07 -6.11 -3.74
CA LEU A 700 0.05 -6.96 -4.91
C LEU A 700 1.53 -7.24 -5.25
N GLU A 701 2.40 -6.24 -5.09
CA GLU A 701 3.86 -6.33 -5.29
C GLU A 701 4.49 -7.39 -4.37
N LYS A 702 4.30 -7.27 -3.06
CA LYS A 702 4.84 -8.22 -2.06
C LYS A 702 4.14 -9.58 -2.07
N GLU A 703 3.02 -9.73 -2.78
CA GLU A 703 2.36 -11.01 -3.06
C GLU A 703 2.79 -11.64 -4.39
N GLY A 704 3.57 -10.95 -5.23
CA GLY A 704 3.92 -11.39 -6.59
C GLY A 704 2.74 -11.36 -7.57
N LYS A 705 1.74 -10.51 -7.32
CA LYS A 705 0.51 -10.32 -8.10
C LYS A 705 0.44 -8.98 -8.82
N LEU A 706 1.36 -8.05 -8.58
CA LEU A 706 1.48 -6.85 -9.40
C LEU A 706 2.03 -7.27 -10.78
N THR A 707 1.24 -7.08 -11.83
CA THR A 707 1.50 -7.62 -13.19
C THR A 707 2.17 -6.64 -14.14
N ALA A 708 2.20 -5.34 -13.80
CA ALA A 708 2.88 -4.28 -14.54
C ALA A 708 3.65 -3.38 -13.56
N ARG A 709 4.69 -2.69 -14.02
CA ARG A 709 5.48 -1.76 -13.18
C ARG A 709 4.73 -0.44 -13.01
N ILE A 710 4.52 0.01 -11.79
CA ILE A 710 3.74 1.22 -11.51
C ILE A 710 4.64 2.36 -11.01
N SER A 711 4.54 3.52 -11.66
CA SER A 711 5.08 4.80 -11.18
C SER A 711 3.90 5.66 -10.73
N GLU A 712 3.62 5.67 -9.43
CA GLU A 712 2.42 6.29 -8.83
C GLU A 712 2.63 7.79 -8.58
N TRP A 713 1.83 8.65 -9.19
CA TRP A 713 1.96 10.09 -9.06
C TRP A 713 1.25 10.63 -7.82
N LEU A 714 1.86 11.63 -7.18
CA LEU A 714 1.30 12.24 -5.98
C LEU A 714 0.58 13.57 -6.32
N PRO A 715 -0.44 14.00 -5.53
CA PRO A 715 -1.14 15.27 -5.78
C PRO A 715 -0.22 16.48 -5.57
N PHE A 716 -0.08 17.35 -6.58
CA PHE A 716 0.76 18.55 -6.51
C PHE A 716 0.38 19.54 -5.39
N ASP A 717 -0.91 19.58 -5.03
CA ASP A 717 -1.46 20.46 -3.99
C ASP A 717 -1.13 20.03 -2.54
N ASP A 718 -0.64 18.80 -2.32
CA ASP A 718 -0.14 18.37 -1.01
C ASP A 718 1.06 19.22 -0.57
N SER A 719 1.32 19.27 0.74
CA SER A 719 2.51 19.93 1.29
C SER A 719 3.78 19.15 0.93
N VAL A 720 4.90 19.85 0.76
CA VAL A 720 6.19 19.20 0.45
C VAL A 720 6.63 18.24 1.56
N GLU A 721 6.24 18.48 2.81
CA GLU A 721 6.42 17.54 3.92
C GLU A 721 5.64 16.22 3.70
N GLU A 722 4.34 16.30 3.36
CA GLU A 722 3.50 15.12 3.12
C GLU A 722 3.95 14.36 1.87
N LEU A 723 4.32 15.08 0.81
CA LEU A 723 4.88 14.50 -0.42
C LEU A 723 6.21 13.78 -0.17
N THR A 724 7.09 14.38 0.64
CA THR A 724 8.36 13.74 1.04
C THR A 724 8.08 12.50 1.90
N ARG A 725 7.15 12.59 2.86
CA ARG A 725 6.72 11.46 3.71
C ARG A 725 6.14 10.29 2.89
N LYS A 726 5.40 10.57 1.82
CA LYS A 726 4.89 9.57 0.87
C LYS A 726 6.03 8.95 0.04
N ARG A 727 6.85 9.79 -0.62
CA ARG A 727 8.01 9.37 -1.42
C ARG A 727 8.97 8.48 -0.63
N ASP A 728 9.36 8.92 0.56
CA ASP A 728 10.38 8.26 1.37
C ASP A 728 9.85 6.97 2.06
N SER A 729 8.54 6.71 2.00
CA SER A 729 7.93 5.47 2.52
C SER A 729 8.24 4.22 1.69
N HIS A 730 8.67 4.39 0.43
CA HIS A 730 8.99 3.30 -0.49
C HIS A 730 10.29 3.61 -1.27
N PRO A 731 11.19 2.64 -1.47
CA PRO A 731 12.43 2.86 -2.22
C PRO A 731 12.17 3.32 -3.66
N GLN A 732 12.68 4.50 -4.02
CA GLN A 732 12.61 5.04 -5.38
C GLN A 732 13.44 4.22 -6.39
N SER A 733 14.30 3.32 -5.91
CA SER A 733 15.07 2.37 -6.72
C SER A 733 14.33 1.04 -6.96
N ASP A 734 13.06 0.92 -6.57
CA ASP A 734 12.27 -0.29 -6.78
C ASP A 734 11.67 -0.27 -8.20
N PRO A 735 12.07 -1.20 -9.09
CA PRO A 735 11.68 -1.17 -10.49
C PRO A 735 10.27 -1.74 -10.72
N MET A 736 9.55 -2.15 -9.68
CA MET A 736 8.19 -2.68 -9.80
C MET A 736 7.13 -1.70 -9.29
N LEU A 737 7.43 -0.95 -8.23
CA LEU A 737 6.56 0.08 -7.67
C LEU A 737 7.38 1.21 -7.05
N HIS A 738 7.12 2.45 -7.44
CA HIS A 738 7.66 3.63 -6.76
C HIS A 738 6.70 4.81 -6.93
N THR A 739 6.92 5.88 -6.16
CA THR A 739 6.23 7.16 -6.40
C THR A 739 6.89 7.89 -7.56
N GLY A 740 6.14 8.24 -8.58
CA GLY A 740 6.61 9.03 -9.72
C GLY A 740 6.55 10.54 -9.45
N MET A 741 6.04 11.28 -10.42
CA MET A 741 5.97 12.74 -10.38
C MET A 741 4.82 13.29 -9.53
N LEU A 742 4.78 14.62 -9.41
CA LEU A 742 3.66 15.36 -8.84
C LEU A 742 2.70 15.80 -9.95
N LYS A 743 1.44 15.33 -9.93
CA LYS A 743 0.39 15.68 -10.89
C LYS A 743 -0.40 16.90 -10.41
N GLY A 744 -0.37 17.97 -11.19
CA GLY A 744 -1.25 19.14 -11.05
C GLY A 744 -2.14 19.35 -12.27
N PHE A 745 -3.15 20.21 -12.16
CA PHE A 745 -4.14 20.47 -13.22
C PHE A 745 -4.30 21.97 -13.48
N MET A 746 -3.84 22.46 -14.63
CA MET A 746 -3.89 23.90 -14.95
C MET A 746 -5.29 24.37 -15.35
N ASP A 747 -6.06 23.49 -16.00
CA ASP A 747 -7.35 23.77 -16.62
C ASP A 747 -8.25 22.51 -16.68
N GLY A 748 -9.40 22.62 -17.36
CA GLY A 748 -10.31 21.51 -17.63
C GLY A 748 -10.07 20.83 -18.99
N SER A 749 -11.14 20.48 -19.71
CA SER A 749 -11.10 19.79 -21.01
C SER A 749 -11.67 20.64 -22.18
N LEU A 750 -11.29 20.28 -23.40
CA LEU A 750 -11.75 20.99 -24.61
C LEU A 750 -13.24 20.70 -24.93
N GLY A 751 -13.73 19.51 -24.55
CA GLY A 751 -15.10 19.06 -24.86
C GLY A 751 -16.18 19.84 -24.14
N SER A 752 -15.97 20.12 -22.86
CA SER A 752 -16.88 20.87 -21.96
C SER A 752 -16.64 22.39 -21.94
N HIS A 753 -15.79 22.91 -22.83
CA HIS A 753 -15.36 24.32 -22.88
C HIS A 753 -14.67 24.82 -21.60
N THR A 754 -13.97 23.94 -20.86
CA THR A 754 -13.32 24.27 -19.57
C THR A 754 -11.79 24.38 -19.65
N ALA A 755 -11.15 23.85 -20.70
CA ALA A 755 -9.72 24.06 -20.96
C ALA A 755 -9.40 25.54 -21.22
N ALA A 756 -8.30 26.04 -20.64
CA ALA A 756 -7.99 27.46 -20.54
C ALA A 756 -7.30 27.96 -21.82
N MET A 757 -7.95 28.92 -22.48
CA MET A 757 -7.57 29.42 -23.81
C MET A 757 -7.03 30.86 -23.76
N LEU A 758 -6.13 31.20 -24.68
CA LEU A 758 -5.61 32.55 -24.92
C LEU A 758 -6.63 33.45 -25.63
N GLU A 759 -7.37 32.88 -26.59
CA GLU A 759 -8.52 33.49 -27.27
C GLU A 759 -9.80 32.72 -26.90
N PRO A 760 -11.00 33.32 -26.88
CA PRO A 760 -12.25 32.61 -26.61
C PRO A 760 -12.50 31.39 -27.51
N TYR A 761 -13.38 30.48 -27.09
CA TYR A 761 -13.84 29.37 -27.94
C TYR A 761 -14.53 29.91 -29.20
N ALA A 762 -14.40 29.19 -30.32
CA ALA A 762 -14.94 29.66 -31.61
C ALA A 762 -16.45 29.45 -31.73
N ASP A 763 -17.01 28.47 -31.02
CA ASP A 763 -18.45 28.20 -30.87
C ASP A 763 -19.06 28.80 -29.59
N ASP A 764 -18.26 29.13 -28.57
CA ASP A 764 -18.64 30.00 -27.44
C ASP A 764 -17.70 31.23 -27.28
N PRO A 765 -17.95 32.33 -28.04
CA PRO A 765 -17.09 33.51 -28.05
C PRO A 765 -17.05 34.34 -26.76
N LYS A 766 -17.76 33.92 -25.70
CA LYS A 766 -17.73 34.57 -24.37
C LYS A 766 -16.89 33.80 -23.34
N ASN A 767 -16.44 32.61 -23.68
CA ASN A 767 -15.77 31.68 -22.77
C ASN A 767 -14.32 31.46 -23.23
N SER A 768 -13.38 31.45 -22.28
CA SER A 768 -11.96 31.15 -22.49
C SER A 768 -11.47 30.04 -21.54
N GLY A 769 -12.38 29.22 -21.04
CA GLY A 769 -12.11 28.17 -20.06
C GLY A 769 -11.78 28.67 -18.66
N ILE A 770 -11.41 27.73 -17.79
CA ILE A 770 -11.29 27.93 -16.35
C ILE A 770 -9.86 27.55 -15.91
N PRO A 771 -8.94 28.53 -15.76
CA PRO A 771 -7.64 28.28 -15.14
C PRO A 771 -7.83 27.97 -13.65
N ARG A 772 -7.15 26.93 -13.16
CA ARG A 772 -7.30 26.42 -11.77
C ARG A 772 -6.39 27.08 -10.74
N TYR A 773 -5.36 27.82 -11.18
CA TYR A 773 -4.40 28.49 -10.30
C TYR A 773 -4.18 29.94 -10.70
N GLU A 774 -3.95 30.79 -9.69
CA GLU A 774 -3.31 32.09 -9.89
C GLU A 774 -1.83 31.89 -10.24
N ALA A 775 -1.35 32.51 -11.31
CA ALA A 775 -0.03 32.23 -11.89
C ALA A 775 1.13 32.42 -10.88
N ALA A 776 1.10 33.48 -10.07
CA ALA A 776 2.13 33.70 -9.04
C ALA A 776 2.19 32.55 -8.01
N LYS A 777 1.03 32.06 -7.57
CA LYS A 777 0.94 30.92 -6.62
C LYS A 777 1.44 29.63 -7.27
N LEU A 778 1.07 29.39 -8.54
CA LEU A 778 1.56 28.24 -9.30
C LEU A 778 3.10 28.26 -9.41
N ASN A 779 3.69 29.40 -9.77
CA ASN A 779 5.14 29.53 -9.95
C ASN A 779 5.88 29.32 -8.62
N ASP A 780 5.39 29.91 -7.52
CA ASP A 780 5.97 29.71 -6.18
C ASP A 780 5.84 28.25 -5.71
N MET A 781 4.67 27.61 -5.89
CA MET A 781 4.50 26.20 -5.56
C MET A 781 5.42 25.31 -6.40
N THR A 782 5.48 25.50 -7.72
CA THR A 782 6.30 24.68 -8.64
C THR A 782 7.78 24.75 -8.29
N LYS A 783 8.28 25.95 -8.03
CA LYS A 783 9.61 26.20 -7.49
C LYS A 783 9.86 25.43 -6.19
N GLU A 784 8.96 25.49 -5.22
CA GLU A 784 9.06 24.74 -3.95
C GLU A 784 9.21 23.22 -4.18
N ARG A 785 8.40 22.64 -5.09
CA ARG A 785 8.42 21.20 -5.40
C ARG A 785 9.72 20.77 -6.10
N VAL A 786 10.18 21.54 -7.09
CA VAL A 786 11.42 21.26 -7.84
C VAL A 786 12.65 21.40 -6.94
N LEU A 787 12.71 22.43 -6.08
CA LEU A 787 13.76 22.58 -5.08
C LEU A 787 13.81 21.42 -4.07
N ALA A 788 12.68 20.75 -3.82
CA ALA A 788 12.57 19.54 -3.00
C ALA A 788 12.84 18.21 -3.76
N GLY A 789 13.38 18.29 -4.97
CA GLY A 789 13.84 17.14 -5.76
C GLY A 789 12.76 16.40 -6.55
N PHE A 790 11.54 16.94 -6.63
CA PHE A 790 10.43 16.28 -7.33
C PHE A 790 10.41 16.63 -8.82
N GLN A 791 10.10 15.63 -9.65
CA GLN A 791 9.54 15.85 -10.98
C GLN A 791 8.12 16.39 -10.84
N VAL A 792 7.75 17.37 -11.66
CA VAL A 792 6.41 17.95 -11.70
C VAL A 792 5.81 17.79 -13.09
N GLY A 793 4.56 17.36 -13.16
CA GLY A 793 3.81 17.25 -14.40
C GLY A 793 2.43 17.88 -14.30
N PHE A 794 2.05 18.63 -15.33
CA PHE A 794 0.82 19.39 -15.35
C PHE A 794 -0.10 18.97 -16.49
N HIS A 795 -1.33 18.59 -16.16
CA HIS A 795 -2.43 18.60 -17.11
C HIS A 795 -2.61 20.03 -17.62
N ALA A 796 -2.43 20.21 -18.93
CA ALA A 796 -2.77 21.45 -19.62
C ALA A 796 -3.28 21.13 -21.03
N ILE A 797 -4.57 21.35 -21.27
CA ILE A 797 -5.20 21.06 -22.57
C ILE A 797 -5.21 22.31 -23.46
N GLY A 798 -5.60 23.47 -22.91
CA GLY A 798 -5.70 24.73 -23.63
C GLY A 798 -4.39 25.50 -23.69
N ASP A 799 -4.25 26.35 -24.71
CA ASP A 799 -2.99 27.07 -25.00
C ASP A 799 -2.60 28.08 -23.89
N LYS A 800 -3.54 28.59 -23.09
CA LYS A 800 -3.23 29.39 -21.89
C LYS A 800 -2.85 28.51 -20.70
N GLY A 801 -3.48 27.35 -20.53
CA GLY A 801 -3.07 26.35 -19.53
C GLY A 801 -1.63 25.89 -19.77
N VAL A 802 -1.26 25.66 -21.02
CA VAL A 802 0.11 25.31 -21.43
C VAL A 802 1.10 26.44 -21.12
N GLN A 803 0.73 27.70 -21.36
CA GLN A 803 1.61 28.82 -21.00
C GLN A 803 1.85 28.90 -19.48
N MET A 804 0.79 28.74 -18.67
CA MET A 804 0.91 28.75 -17.21
C MET A 804 1.89 27.67 -16.71
N ALA A 805 1.86 26.47 -17.31
CA ALA A 805 2.82 25.41 -17.00
C ALA A 805 4.26 25.76 -17.45
N LEU A 806 4.44 26.29 -18.66
CA LEU A 806 5.76 26.70 -19.17
C LEU A 806 6.38 27.85 -18.36
N ASP A 807 5.59 28.85 -17.97
CA ASP A 807 6.02 29.97 -17.14
C ASP A 807 6.46 29.46 -15.74
N ALA A 808 5.67 28.58 -15.13
CA ALA A 808 5.99 27.97 -13.84
C ALA A 808 7.25 27.10 -13.88
N PHE A 809 7.44 26.31 -14.94
CA PHE A 809 8.66 25.54 -15.18
C PHE A 809 9.87 26.46 -15.46
N SER A 810 9.70 27.58 -16.15
CA SER A 810 10.74 28.58 -16.39
C SER A 810 11.25 29.21 -15.09
N GLU A 811 10.36 29.55 -14.15
CA GLU A 811 10.76 30.07 -12.83
C GLU A 811 11.39 28.98 -11.94
N ALA A 812 10.87 27.76 -11.97
CA ALA A 812 11.45 26.64 -11.21
C ALA A 812 12.86 26.26 -11.72
N GLU A 813 13.07 26.25 -13.05
CA GLU A 813 14.37 26.01 -13.70
C GLU A 813 15.41 27.07 -13.36
N LYS A 814 15.01 28.35 -13.17
CA LYS A 814 15.91 29.42 -12.71
C LYS A 814 16.34 29.15 -11.27
N ALA A 815 15.39 28.91 -10.37
CA ALA A 815 15.67 28.62 -8.96
C ALA A 815 16.51 27.35 -8.78
N ALA A 816 16.28 26.30 -9.57
CA ALA A 816 17.10 25.08 -9.56
C ALA A 816 18.55 25.36 -10.01
N LYS A 817 18.77 26.24 -10.99
CA LYS A 817 20.12 26.64 -11.43
C LYS A 817 20.87 27.48 -10.41
N GLU A 818 20.17 28.16 -9.50
CA GLU A 818 20.77 28.92 -8.39
C GLU A 818 21.05 28.05 -7.15
N ALA A 819 20.13 27.13 -6.82
CA ALA A 819 20.22 26.31 -5.60
C ALA A 819 20.89 24.94 -5.77
N HIS A 820 21.10 24.49 -7.02
CA HIS A 820 21.65 23.17 -7.37
C HIS A 820 21.03 21.93 -6.66
N PRO A 821 19.68 21.84 -6.54
CA PRO A 821 19.03 20.60 -6.08
C PRO A 821 19.23 19.48 -7.11
N LYS A 822 18.92 18.23 -6.72
CA LYS A 822 18.99 17.08 -7.63
C LYS A 822 17.62 16.48 -7.88
N ALA A 823 17.39 16.10 -9.14
CA ALA A 823 16.22 15.33 -9.55
C ALA A 823 16.26 13.90 -8.97
N ALA A 824 15.15 13.17 -9.08
CA ALA A 824 15.00 11.81 -8.53
C ALA A 824 16.08 10.81 -8.99
N ASN A 825 16.66 10.99 -10.19
CA ASN A 825 17.76 10.17 -10.72
C ASN A 825 19.17 10.61 -10.28
N GLY A 826 19.30 11.61 -9.41
CA GLY A 826 20.57 12.21 -8.97
C GLY A 826 21.21 13.19 -9.96
N GLY A 827 20.54 13.49 -11.08
CA GLY A 827 20.98 14.46 -12.09
C GLY A 827 20.38 15.85 -11.90
N ASP A 828 20.64 16.72 -12.87
CA ASP A 828 20.21 18.12 -12.92
C ASP A 828 18.97 18.35 -13.83
N ASP A 829 18.51 17.30 -14.54
CA ASP A 829 17.33 17.31 -15.40
C ASP A 829 16.12 16.77 -14.62
N PHE A 830 15.19 17.66 -14.28
CA PHE A 830 13.97 17.34 -13.53
C PHE A 830 12.88 16.68 -14.37
N ARG A 831 13.03 16.62 -15.70
CA ARG A 831 12.05 16.02 -16.64
C ARG A 831 10.63 16.53 -16.42
N LEU A 832 10.54 17.85 -16.21
CA LEU A 832 9.29 18.59 -16.13
C LEU A 832 8.45 18.31 -17.37
N ARG A 833 7.14 18.12 -17.21
CA ARG A 833 6.30 17.57 -18.28
C ARG A 833 4.91 18.18 -18.32
N ILE A 834 4.37 18.27 -19.53
CA ILE A 834 2.99 18.71 -19.75
C ILE A 834 2.22 17.53 -20.31
N GLU A 835 1.14 17.22 -19.63
CA GLU A 835 0.20 16.16 -19.99
C GLU A 835 -0.87 16.71 -20.92
N HIS A 836 -1.32 15.86 -21.83
CA HIS A 836 -2.25 16.14 -22.92
C HIS A 836 -1.66 17.08 -23.99
N ALA A 837 -1.20 18.28 -23.60
CA ALA A 837 -0.62 19.31 -24.47
C ALA A 837 -1.40 19.52 -25.79
N GLN A 838 -2.73 19.36 -25.73
CA GLN A 838 -3.57 19.14 -26.91
C GLN A 838 -3.59 20.35 -27.83
N VAL A 839 -3.70 21.56 -27.28
CA VAL A 839 -3.72 22.81 -28.02
C VAL A 839 -2.46 23.60 -27.68
N THR A 840 -1.60 23.83 -28.67
CA THR A 840 -0.36 24.59 -28.50
C THR A 840 -0.10 25.53 -29.67
N THR A 841 0.68 26.57 -29.41
CA THR A 841 1.22 27.45 -30.45
C THR A 841 2.63 27.00 -30.87
N PRO A 842 3.11 27.37 -32.07
CA PRO A 842 4.49 27.11 -32.49
C PRO A 842 5.56 27.78 -31.62
N ALA A 843 5.20 28.85 -30.90
CA ALA A 843 6.05 29.49 -29.89
C ALA A 843 6.24 28.55 -28.69
N GLN A 844 5.13 28.06 -28.11
CA GLN A 844 5.15 27.13 -26.98
C GLN A 844 5.89 25.83 -27.31
N ILE A 845 5.67 25.21 -28.48
CA ILE A 845 6.45 24.04 -28.92
C ILE A 845 7.97 24.34 -28.94
N SER A 846 8.36 25.61 -29.17
CA SER A 846 9.74 26.07 -29.10
C SER A 846 10.23 26.33 -27.66
N GLU A 847 9.34 26.73 -26.74
CA GLU A 847 9.62 26.88 -25.30
C GLU A 847 9.78 25.53 -24.60
N PHE A 848 8.94 24.53 -24.91
CA PHE A 848 9.13 23.13 -24.50
C PHE A 848 10.57 22.68 -24.76
N LYS A 849 11.11 22.99 -25.95
CA LYS A 849 12.48 22.62 -26.31
C LYS A 849 13.55 23.39 -25.52
N GLN A 850 13.30 24.66 -25.20
CA GLN A 850 14.24 25.50 -24.43
C GLN A 850 14.30 25.09 -22.96
N LEU A 851 13.17 24.65 -22.39
CA LEU A 851 13.03 24.23 -20.99
C LEU A 851 13.22 22.70 -20.79
N ASN A 852 13.56 21.95 -21.84
CA ASN A 852 13.64 20.48 -21.85
C ASN A 852 12.35 19.77 -21.38
N VAL A 853 11.19 20.43 -21.51
CA VAL A 853 9.89 19.91 -21.06
C VAL A 853 9.44 18.77 -21.96
N ILE A 854 8.95 17.68 -21.37
CA ILE A 854 8.42 16.53 -22.10
C ILE A 854 6.96 16.79 -22.49
N ALA A 855 6.61 16.48 -23.74
CA ALA A 855 5.23 16.39 -24.18
C ALA A 855 4.72 14.96 -23.91
N SER A 856 3.88 14.81 -22.89
CA SER A 856 3.13 13.58 -22.62
C SER A 856 1.75 13.72 -23.23
N MET A 857 1.43 12.92 -24.24
CA MET A 857 0.22 13.11 -25.07
C MET A 857 -0.49 11.78 -25.29
N GLN A 858 -1.81 11.80 -25.45
CA GLN A 858 -2.61 10.59 -25.59
C GLN A 858 -3.28 10.56 -26.97
N PRO A 859 -2.74 9.78 -27.94
CA PRO A 859 -3.25 9.80 -29.31
C PRO A 859 -4.70 9.32 -29.47
N ASN A 860 -5.21 8.55 -28.50
CA ASN A 860 -6.62 8.12 -28.46
C ASN A 860 -7.60 9.29 -28.56
N HIS A 861 -7.36 10.37 -27.81
CA HIS A 861 -8.27 11.52 -27.72
C HIS A 861 -8.54 12.13 -29.09
N LEU A 862 -7.55 12.16 -30.00
CA LEU A 862 -7.72 12.67 -31.35
C LEU A 862 -8.91 12.02 -32.09
N LEU A 863 -9.12 10.72 -31.90
CA LEU A 863 -10.15 9.96 -32.61
C LEU A 863 -11.55 10.23 -32.06
N THR A 864 -11.63 10.53 -30.76
CA THR A 864 -12.85 10.91 -30.05
C THR A 864 -13.20 12.38 -30.29
N ASP A 865 -12.20 13.26 -30.29
CA ASP A 865 -12.31 14.72 -30.36
C ASP A 865 -12.47 15.26 -31.77
N MET A 866 -11.94 14.61 -32.81
CA MET A 866 -11.98 15.14 -34.19
C MET A 866 -13.40 15.45 -34.69
N ARG A 867 -14.42 14.82 -34.07
CA ARG A 867 -15.85 15.03 -34.32
C ARG A 867 -16.37 16.43 -33.94
N TRP A 868 -15.64 17.19 -33.11
CA TRP A 868 -16.08 18.51 -32.59
C TRP A 868 -14.94 19.49 -32.29
N ALA A 869 -13.69 19.06 -32.15
CA ALA A 869 -12.57 19.94 -31.75
C ALA A 869 -12.29 21.09 -32.73
N GLN A 870 -12.60 20.92 -34.02
CA GLN A 870 -12.47 22.02 -35.00
C GLN A 870 -13.51 23.13 -34.77
N ASP A 871 -14.70 22.80 -34.26
CA ASP A 871 -15.77 23.77 -33.97
C ASP A 871 -15.43 24.55 -32.69
N ARG A 872 -14.90 23.87 -31.66
CA ARG A 872 -14.37 24.49 -30.43
C ARG A 872 -13.23 25.48 -30.71
N LEU A 873 -12.26 25.07 -31.52
CA LEU A 873 -11.01 25.82 -31.72
C LEU A 873 -11.07 26.83 -32.86
N GLY A 874 -11.92 26.58 -33.87
CA GLY A 874 -11.81 27.20 -35.18
C GLY A 874 -10.61 26.66 -35.97
N PRO A 875 -10.62 26.77 -37.32
CA PRO A 875 -9.69 26.05 -38.19
C PRO A 875 -8.21 26.44 -37.99
N LYS A 876 -7.91 27.64 -37.48
CA LYS A 876 -6.53 28.10 -37.23
C LYS A 876 -5.86 27.36 -36.04
N ARG A 877 -6.52 27.31 -34.88
CA ARG A 877 -6.00 26.65 -33.67
C ARG A 877 -6.11 25.13 -33.79
N ALA A 878 -7.16 24.62 -34.45
CA ALA A 878 -7.28 23.20 -34.78
C ALA A 878 -6.05 22.68 -35.56
N ALA A 879 -5.51 23.47 -36.49
CA ALA A 879 -4.35 23.10 -37.30
C ALA A 879 -3.02 22.95 -36.52
N THR A 880 -2.92 23.50 -35.31
CA THR A 880 -1.76 23.31 -34.41
C THR A 880 -2.08 22.43 -33.20
N SER A 881 -3.27 21.82 -33.15
CA SER A 881 -3.64 20.86 -32.11
C SER A 881 -3.11 19.45 -32.41
N TYR A 882 -2.88 18.65 -31.36
CA TYR A 882 -2.37 17.28 -31.44
C TYR A 882 -1.04 17.18 -32.24
N ALA A 883 -0.14 18.14 -32.07
CA ALA A 883 0.99 18.40 -32.98
C ALA A 883 2.24 17.50 -32.74
N TRP A 884 2.05 16.18 -32.67
CA TRP A 884 3.09 15.19 -32.33
C TRP A 884 4.36 15.29 -33.19
N LEU A 885 4.20 15.44 -34.52
CA LEU A 885 5.33 15.55 -35.43
C LEU A 885 6.06 16.89 -35.27
N ALA A 886 5.36 17.98 -34.95
CA ALA A 886 5.98 19.27 -34.68
C ALA A 886 6.85 19.23 -33.41
N PHE A 887 6.40 18.57 -32.34
CA PHE A 887 7.21 18.34 -31.13
C PHE A 887 8.47 17.53 -31.45
N LEU A 888 8.34 16.38 -32.13
CA LEU A 888 9.49 15.55 -32.51
C LEU A 888 10.47 16.28 -33.45
N ASN A 889 9.98 17.02 -34.44
CA ASN A 889 10.81 17.82 -35.35
C ASN A 889 11.54 18.98 -34.64
N LYS A 890 11.01 19.46 -33.51
CA LYS A 890 11.70 20.42 -32.63
C LYS A 890 12.71 19.72 -31.70
N GLY A 891 12.73 18.38 -31.65
CA GLY A 891 13.54 17.60 -30.73
C GLY A 891 13.04 17.65 -29.28
N VAL A 892 11.74 17.90 -29.07
CA VAL A 892 11.08 17.79 -27.77
C VAL A 892 10.86 16.30 -27.46
N PRO A 893 11.15 15.81 -26.24
CA PRO A 893 10.84 14.44 -25.86
C PRO A 893 9.32 14.21 -25.90
N LEU A 894 8.89 13.15 -26.62
CA LEU A 894 7.48 12.76 -26.74
C LEU A 894 7.27 11.42 -26.04
N ALA A 895 6.30 11.39 -25.12
CA ALA A 895 5.82 10.19 -24.45
C ALA A 895 4.34 9.99 -24.77
N PHE A 896 3.90 8.74 -24.90
CA PHE A 896 2.49 8.42 -25.16
C PHE A 896 1.85 7.62 -24.02
N GLY A 897 0.64 8.05 -23.64
CA GLY A 897 -0.25 7.33 -22.74
C GLY A 897 -1.62 7.05 -23.35
N THR A 898 -2.52 6.45 -22.58
CA THR A 898 -3.92 6.22 -23.02
C THR A 898 -4.93 7.16 -22.39
N ASP A 899 -4.69 7.68 -21.18
CA ASP A 899 -5.70 8.30 -20.29
C ASP A 899 -6.85 7.35 -19.92
N TYR A 900 -6.56 6.05 -19.78
CA TYR A 900 -7.53 5.04 -19.35
C TYR A 900 -8.02 5.35 -17.91
N PRO A 901 -9.35 5.51 -17.65
CA PRO A 901 -10.49 5.05 -18.44
C PRO A 901 -11.24 6.09 -19.30
N VAL A 902 -10.74 7.32 -19.44
CA VAL A 902 -11.35 8.34 -20.33
C VAL A 902 -11.37 7.83 -21.78
N GLU A 903 -10.30 7.14 -22.17
CA GLU A 903 -10.16 6.45 -23.45
C GLU A 903 -9.82 4.96 -23.24
N PRO A 904 -10.06 4.08 -24.22
CA PRO A 904 -9.74 2.66 -24.10
C PRO A 904 -8.24 2.39 -23.86
N VAL A 905 -7.94 1.49 -22.91
CA VAL A 905 -6.60 1.02 -22.50
C VAL A 905 -5.70 0.49 -23.63
N THR A 906 -6.23 0.26 -24.83
CA THR A 906 -5.50 -0.37 -25.94
C THR A 906 -4.53 0.60 -26.63
N PRO A 907 -3.20 0.39 -26.56
CA PRO A 907 -2.24 1.26 -27.25
C PRO A 907 -2.36 1.16 -28.78
N PHE A 908 -2.99 0.11 -29.32
CA PHE A 908 -3.15 -0.08 -30.76
C PHE A 908 -4.06 0.99 -31.40
N ARG A 909 -5.05 1.52 -30.67
CA ARG A 909 -5.85 2.66 -31.14
C ARG A 909 -5.03 3.95 -31.14
N GLY A 910 -4.17 4.14 -30.14
CA GLY A 910 -3.22 5.25 -30.11
C GLY A 910 -2.17 5.18 -31.22
N LEU A 911 -1.62 4.00 -31.51
CA LEU A 911 -0.72 3.77 -32.64
C LEU A 911 -1.42 4.04 -33.99
N TYR A 912 -2.66 3.57 -34.17
CA TYR A 912 -3.48 3.87 -35.34
C TYR A 912 -3.70 5.38 -35.51
N ALA A 913 -4.05 6.08 -34.43
CA ALA A 913 -4.22 7.53 -34.42
C ALA A 913 -2.92 8.25 -34.81
N ALA A 914 -1.78 7.84 -34.25
CA ALA A 914 -0.47 8.42 -34.52
C ALA A 914 -0.06 8.32 -36.00
N VAL A 915 -0.26 7.17 -36.64
CA VAL A 915 0.17 6.94 -38.03
C VAL A 915 -0.87 7.33 -39.08
N THR A 916 -2.17 7.34 -38.76
CA THR A 916 -3.24 7.67 -39.72
C THR A 916 -3.88 9.02 -39.51
N ARG A 917 -4.09 9.46 -38.26
CA ARG A 917 -4.95 10.60 -37.90
C ARG A 917 -6.34 10.54 -38.54
N ARG A 918 -6.92 9.34 -38.63
CA ARG A 918 -8.28 9.06 -39.15
C ARG A 918 -9.19 8.50 -38.08
N SER A 919 -10.49 8.71 -38.23
CA SER A 919 -11.52 8.07 -37.39
C SER A 919 -11.44 6.54 -37.48
N ASP A 920 -11.91 5.83 -36.46
CA ASP A 920 -11.90 4.36 -36.40
C ASP A 920 -12.68 3.68 -37.56
N ASP A 921 -13.57 4.41 -38.23
CA ASP A 921 -14.31 3.99 -39.43
C ASP A 921 -13.69 4.47 -40.78
N GLY A 922 -12.54 5.14 -40.72
CA GLY A 922 -11.78 5.66 -41.85
C GLY A 922 -12.40 6.86 -42.60
N LYS A 923 -13.56 7.39 -42.19
CA LYS A 923 -14.31 8.42 -42.94
C LYS A 923 -13.83 9.85 -42.71
N GLN A 924 -13.24 10.15 -41.56
CA GLN A 924 -12.74 11.48 -41.20
C GLN A 924 -11.20 11.44 -41.09
N GLU A 925 -10.53 12.56 -41.41
CA GLU A 925 -9.08 12.74 -41.30
C GLU A 925 -8.78 14.11 -40.70
N TYR A 926 -7.85 14.21 -39.74
CA TYR A 926 -7.63 15.43 -38.95
C TYR A 926 -6.16 15.89 -39.00
N PHE A 927 -5.87 16.88 -39.85
CA PHE A 927 -4.53 17.45 -40.08
C PHE A 927 -3.44 16.37 -40.30
N PRO A 928 -3.45 15.66 -41.45
CA PRO A 928 -2.56 14.53 -41.73
C PRO A 928 -1.06 14.85 -41.74
N ALA A 929 -0.69 16.13 -41.79
CA ALA A 929 0.71 16.58 -41.71
C ALA A 929 1.37 16.34 -40.33
N GLN A 930 0.60 15.97 -39.30
CA GLN A 930 1.09 15.64 -37.96
C GLN A 930 1.20 14.12 -37.69
N ARG A 931 1.16 13.29 -38.74
CA ARG A 931 1.38 11.84 -38.65
C ARG A 931 2.80 11.50 -38.20
N LEU A 932 2.94 10.42 -37.45
CA LEU A 932 4.21 9.80 -37.11
C LEU A 932 4.49 8.56 -37.99
N THR A 933 5.74 8.12 -38.07
CA THR A 933 6.04 6.74 -38.48
C THR A 933 5.65 5.76 -37.39
N ILE A 934 5.48 4.48 -37.73
CA ILE A 934 5.17 3.45 -36.74
C ILE A 934 6.30 3.28 -35.70
N ASP A 935 7.56 3.39 -36.11
CA ASP A 935 8.72 3.32 -35.19
C ASP A 935 8.76 4.50 -34.22
N GLN A 936 8.39 5.71 -34.68
CA GLN A 936 8.24 6.89 -33.82
C GLN A 936 7.10 6.71 -32.82
N ALA A 937 5.94 6.20 -33.26
CA ALA A 937 4.77 5.98 -32.41
C ALA A 937 5.01 4.85 -31.38
N ILE A 938 5.63 3.74 -31.79
CA ILE A 938 6.09 2.68 -30.89
C ILE A 938 7.12 3.23 -29.91
N SER A 939 8.07 4.04 -30.36
CA SER A 939 9.08 4.64 -29.48
C SER A 939 8.46 5.54 -28.43
N ALA A 940 7.47 6.37 -28.79
CA ALA A 940 6.77 7.24 -27.85
C ALA A 940 6.08 6.43 -26.74
N TYR A 941 5.41 5.31 -27.07
CA TYR A 941 4.79 4.37 -26.13
C TYR A 941 5.77 3.40 -25.41
N THR A 942 7.09 3.50 -25.64
CA THR A 942 8.07 2.58 -25.03
C THR A 942 9.25 3.34 -24.44
N SER A 943 10.26 3.71 -25.24
CA SER A 943 11.46 4.40 -24.75
C SER A 943 11.26 5.89 -24.46
N GLY A 944 10.26 6.52 -25.09
CA GLY A 944 9.79 7.88 -24.79
C GLY A 944 9.11 7.96 -23.43
N SER A 945 8.09 7.12 -23.20
CA SER A 945 7.48 6.96 -21.87
C SER A 945 8.50 6.56 -20.81
N ALA A 946 9.45 5.66 -21.11
CA ALA A 946 10.48 5.26 -20.15
C ALA A 946 11.41 6.43 -19.79
N PHE A 947 11.72 7.31 -20.75
CA PHE A 947 12.43 8.56 -20.47
C PHE A 947 11.58 9.52 -19.61
N ALA A 948 10.25 9.53 -19.75
CA ALA A 948 9.36 10.39 -18.96
C ALA A 948 9.24 10.05 -17.46
N GLU A 949 9.82 8.92 -17.02
CA GLU A 949 9.84 8.43 -15.62
C GLU A 949 11.25 8.03 -15.11
N PHE A 950 12.34 8.42 -15.81
CA PHE A 950 13.73 8.05 -15.49
C PHE A 950 14.11 6.56 -15.69
N GLY A 951 13.26 5.77 -16.36
CA GLY A 951 13.44 4.33 -16.60
C GLY A 951 14.19 3.94 -17.88
N GLU A 952 14.69 4.88 -18.70
CA GLU A 952 15.23 4.61 -20.04
C GLU A 952 16.51 3.74 -20.08
N LYS A 953 17.18 3.59 -18.93
CA LYS A 953 18.35 2.73 -18.76
C LYS A 953 17.99 1.27 -18.51
N ASP A 954 16.76 1.03 -18.05
CA ASP A 954 16.30 -0.27 -17.57
C ASP A 954 15.17 -0.87 -18.40
N LYS A 955 14.30 -0.05 -19.04
CA LYS A 955 13.16 -0.53 -19.84
C LYS A 955 12.91 0.30 -21.10
N GLY A 956 11.95 -0.14 -21.91
CA GLY A 956 11.54 0.52 -23.17
C GLY A 956 12.32 0.09 -24.42
N LYS A 957 13.33 -0.79 -24.29
CA LYS A 957 14.08 -1.44 -25.39
C LYS A 957 14.47 -2.86 -24.98
N LEU A 958 14.71 -3.75 -25.95
CA LEU A 958 15.16 -5.12 -25.72
C LEU A 958 16.66 -5.24 -26.02
N ALA A 959 17.48 -5.03 -24.99
CA ALA A 959 18.93 -5.16 -25.05
C ALA A 959 19.46 -5.85 -23.78
N ALA A 960 20.68 -6.41 -23.85
CA ALA A 960 21.28 -7.11 -22.71
C ALA A 960 21.47 -6.17 -21.50
N GLY A 961 21.13 -6.66 -20.31
CA GLY A 961 21.14 -5.90 -19.04
C GLY A 961 19.82 -5.17 -18.74
N MET A 962 18.98 -4.90 -19.74
CA MET A 962 17.66 -4.30 -19.54
C MET A 962 16.67 -5.31 -18.94
N LEU A 963 15.58 -4.80 -18.36
CA LEU A 963 14.48 -5.59 -17.82
C LEU A 963 13.79 -6.38 -18.93
N ALA A 964 13.42 -7.63 -18.64
CA ALA A 964 12.79 -8.54 -19.60
C ALA A 964 11.28 -8.28 -19.70
N ASP A 965 10.94 -7.10 -20.20
CA ASP A 965 9.57 -6.59 -20.36
C ASP A 965 9.21 -6.49 -21.84
N PHE A 966 8.37 -7.40 -22.34
CA PHE A 966 8.01 -7.48 -23.75
C PHE A 966 6.60 -8.01 -24.00
N VAL A 967 6.06 -7.68 -25.17
CA VAL A 967 4.77 -8.15 -25.65
C VAL A 967 4.94 -8.94 -26.94
N VAL A 968 4.19 -10.04 -27.08
CA VAL A 968 4.11 -10.89 -28.27
C VAL A 968 2.77 -10.64 -28.94
N LEU A 969 2.78 -10.31 -30.23
CA LEU A 969 1.61 -9.88 -31.00
C LEU A 969 1.32 -10.83 -32.17
N ASP A 970 0.03 -10.94 -32.53
CA ASP A 970 -0.44 -11.77 -33.64
C ASP A 970 -0.06 -11.26 -35.04
N ARG A 971 0.58 -10.08 -35.13
CA ARG A 971 1.08 -9.47 -36.37
C ARG A 971 2.24 -8.52 -36.12
N ASP A 972 3.06 -8.35 -37.16
CA ASP A 972 4.16 -7.39 -37.16
C ASP A 972 3.67 -5.98 -37.52
N LEU A 973 3.58 -5.12 -36.49
CA LEU A 973 3.12 -3.73 -36.60
C LEU A 973 3.94 -2.89 -37.60
N THR A 974 5.20 -3.24 -37.86
CA THR A 974 6.07 -2.50 -38.79
C THR A 974 5.84 -2.87 -40.26
N SER A 975 4.95 -3.84 -40.54
CA SER A 975 4.71 -4.39 -41.90
C SER A 975 3.24 -4.50 -42.32
N VAL A 976 2.29 -4.48 -41.38
CA VAL A 976 0.86 -4.48 -41.71
C VAL A 976 0.39 -3.10 -42.21
N SER A 977 -0.71 -3.06 -42.98
CA SER A 977 -1.38 -1.80 -43.27
C SER A 977 -1.96 -1.18 -42.00
N ALA A 978 -2.04 0.15 -41.93
CA ALA A 978 -2.37 0.84 -40.69
C ALA A 978 -3.76 0.44 -40.13
N GLU A 979 -4.73 0.15 -41.00
CA GLU A 979 -6.08 -0.30 -40.63
C GLU A 979 -6.06 -1.63 -39.85
N LYS A 980 -5.04 -2.47 -40.09
CA LYS A 980 -4.86 -3.74 -39.36
C LYS A 980 -4.25 -3.55 -37.96
N ILE A 981 -3.75 -2.37 -37.61
CA ILE A 981 -3.24 -2.08 -36.25
C ILE A 981 -4.41 -2.15 -35.25
N LEU A 982 -5.57 -1.55 -35.55
CA LEU A 982 -6.75 -1.56 -34.67
C LEU A 982 -7.22 -2.97 -34.27
N ALA A 983 -7.03 -3.95 -35.15
CA ALA A 983 -7.47 -5.33 -34.92
C ALA A 983 -6.37 -6.24 -34.32
N THR A 984 -5.24 -5.69 -33.86
CA THR A 984 -4.10 -6.44 -33.29
C THR A 984 -4.49 -7.16 -32.01
N LYS A 985 -3.96 -8.37 -31.82
CA LYS A 985 -4.12 -9.12 -30.58
C LYS A 985 -2.78 -9.34 -29.90
N VAL A 986 -2.78 -9.18 -28.58
CA VAL A 986 -1.71 -9.67 -27.72
C VAL A 986 -1.88 -11.17 -27.55
N LEU A 987 -0.80 -11.91 -27.76
CA LEU A 987 -0.73 -13.35 -27.53
C LEU A 987 -0.06 -13.67 -26.19
N ARG A 988 0.91 -12.85 -25.77
CA ARG A 988 1.61 -12.99 -24.48
C ARG A 988 2.13 -11.63 -24.02
N THR A 989 2.01 -11.34 -22.73
CA THR A 989 2.65 -10.20 -22.06
C THR A 989 3.62 -10.72 -21.01
N VAL A 990 4.85 -10.21 -21.04
CA VAL A 990 5.96 -10.66 -20.19
C VAL A 990 6.52 -9.47 -19.41
N VAL A 991 6.63 -9.61 -18.09
CA VAL A 991 7.22 -8.59 -17.18
C VAL A 991 8.26 -9.28 -16.30
N GLY A 992 9.47 -8.74 -16.28
CA GLY A 992 10.61 -9.33 -15.57
C GLY A 992 10.82 -10.81 -15.92
N GLY A 993 10.69 -11.16 -17.21
CA GLY A 993 10.84 -12.53 -17.72
C GLY A 993 9.66 -13.47 -17.46
N LYS A 994 8.65 -13.05 -16.71
CA LYS A 994 7.48 -13.87 -16.36
C LYS A 994 6.30 -13.54 -17.26
N THR A 995 5.65 -14.55 -17.81
CA THR A 995 4.35 -14.38 -18.47
C THR A 995 3.32 -13.93 -17.44
N VAL A 996 2.72 -12.76 -17.65
CA VAL A 996 1.63 -12.21 -16.81
C VAL A 996 0.26 -12.32 -17.50
N TYR A 997 0.24 -12.44 -18.82
CA TYR A 997 -0.93 -12.75 -19.63
C TYR A 997 -0.53 -13.64 -20.82
N GLU A 998 -1.42 -14.56 -21.19
CA GLU A 998 -1.31 -15.44 -22.34
C GLU A 998 -2.72 -15.69 -22.89
N ALA A 999 -2.89 -15.54 -24.21
CA ALA A 999 -4.18 -15.73 -24.87
C ALA A 999 -4.62 -17.21 -24.83
N LYS A 1000 -5.94 -17.44 -24.91
CA LYS A 1000 -6.58 -18.76 -24.86
C LYS A 1000 -7.22 -19.16 -26.18
#